data_AF-A0A7W1TGM0-F1
#
_entry.id   AF-A0A7W1TGM0-F1
#
_cell.length_a   1.000
_cell.length_b   1.000
_cell.length_c   1.000
_cell.angle_alpha   90.00
_cell.angle_beta   90.00
_cell.angle_gamma   90.00
#
_symmetry.space_group_name_H-M   'P 1'
#
loop_
_entity.id
_entity.type
_entity.pdbx_description
1 polymer ?
#
loop_
_entity_poly.entity_id
_entity_poly.type
_entity_poly.pdbx_seq_one_letter_code
_entity_poly.pdbx_strand_id
1 'polypeptide(L)'
;MRLRFLLVVLLPVLLLMDQFAGAAHQPVSEAATVRLLQSTATGVVLEMTAPSYVVTVDPLARGLFQQLTLPGAQTTSEQGKPELPLLSVVLGVPAGAHVETRIMDDIHVALPGQFHLRPVPQPAPLHSSLVAGSMRYVPDPVAYRSTTAYPDNPVRVTSDAWLRDQHIIRLAFAPFQYIAANGSLLYHRHLQVEVHWTAAASIPTNKDTGSSTRPDPFDAVFRSTLLNYADARVWRSIPRPRMAGTRPAVPAGLAPSDAGQLRYKIVVDQDDLYRITYAELQSAGMNVNGVDPRTFHLTSQGQDVAIQVAGEGDGHFDPSDSITFFGQQFKGTSTKDTIILNGTVVTTDTQMSSLYSPPTEFTLDNVYWLAVGGQPGPRMATVAGAMIAGAPQPTTYRTTVHAEQSLYWWTWHYTSHDTWFWDHIQTSSPVTRTYTTTLTAVAPTVNNAIVRGDVVAATDNSAGSPDHRTRFMLNAPQNLLEDATWDGFTRHHFEATIPQSALHEGENDLLLNVIPQPAIPAEDISFDWFEIDYDRLFQAVADQIFFSSDTPGASNFQVNGFTTAAIAAYDITAPNTPILITGPIISPQGGSYSLSLGSHPASGSRYLAAAAAAVRSPKALQSYVAPDLMGTSHGADEIFITHADFLTATQQLADYRTTQGLRTTVVNVDDLYNEFNDGIYNPIAIKRFLANAYANWQAPAASYVVLVGDGDWDFLGFRPDRYGTAPIYMPPNLAWVDPWQGEVDSTNLLAAIVGDDIIPDLAIGRLPVNNVDELNAIIAKIKSYEATPSQPWQQHLIFAADNTPDEAGDFVGLSDQLISSQVPSQYTVDRVYLNTFCGAPQSLPAPCPAATNQLLVDMNQTGALFVNYTGHGSITGWASEQLLTTSNIPAMANGAHLPIMLSMTCLDGYWIYPNTPSLAESLVRTPAAGAVATFSATGLGVATGHETLDSGFLTAVFHNGVQQLGPATLAAKLALYATGNNLDLINTYLIIGDPALRMPIGSTPGPTPTLGPSGTPGPTSTPTVGVTPGPSPTPGPSPTPGATPRKSVYLPLIRGDH
;
A
#
# COMPACT_ATOMS: atom_id res chain seq x y z
N MET A 1 -57.45 -26.36 15.18
CA MET A 1 -58.19 -25.68 14.08
C MET A 1 -57.24 -25.06 13.04
N ARG A 2 -56.07 -25.67 12.76
CA ARG A 2 -55.00 -25.13 11.91
C ARG A 2 -54.55 -26.12 10.82
N LEU A 3 -55.50 -26.78 10.16
CA LEU A 3 -55.21 -27.68 9.03
C LEU A 3 -56.02 -27.34 7.76
N ARG A 4 -56.80 -26.24 7.78
CA ARG A 4 -57.61 -25.76 6.64
C ARG A 4 -57.13 -24.43 6.06
N PHE A 5 -56.05 -23.85 6.58
CA PHE A 5 -55.42 -22.63 6.04
C PHE A 5 -54.24 -22.90 5.11
N LEU A 6 -53.71 -24.14 5.06
CA LEU A 6 -52.55 -24.48 4.24
C LEU A 6 -52.88 -24.68 2.75
N LEU A 7 -54.16 -24.87 2.39
CA LEU A 7 -54.57 -25.13 0.99
C LEU A 7 -55.03 -23.89 0.22
N VAL A 8 -55.13 -22.72 0.86
CA VAL A 8 -55.59 -21.47 0.22
C VAL A 8 -54.43 -20.50 -0.09
N VAL A 9 -53.23 -20.76 0.46
CA VAL A 9 -52.01 -19.96 0.19
C VAL A 9 -51.11 -20.59 -0.89
N LEU A 10 -51.34 -21.86 -1.26
CA LEU A 10 -50.54 -22.55 -2.29
C LEU A 10 -51.06 -22.34 -3.73
N LEU A 11 -52.33 -21.98 -3.92
CA LEU A 11 -52.87 -21.73 -5.26
C LEU A 11 -52.47 -20.38 -5.91
N PRO A 12 -52.30 -19.25 -5.18
CA PRO A 12 -51.84 -18.01 -5.79
C PRO A 12 -50.35 -18.03 -6.16
N VAL A 13 -49.53 -18.82 -5.44
CA VAL A 13 -48.08 -18.95 -5.72
C VAL A 13 -47.83 -19.81 -6.96
N LEU A 14 -48.62 -20.86 -7.18
CA LEU A 14 -48.57 -21.67 -8.40
C LEU A 14 -49.12 -20.93 -9.64
N LEU A 15 -50.06 -19.99 -9.46
CA LEU A 15 -50.61 -19.17 -10.55
C LEU A 15 -49.76 -17.92 -10.87
N LEU A 16 -48.89 -17.47 -9.96
CA LEU A 16 -47.87 -16.45 -10.23
C LEU A 16 -46.63 -17.03 -10.93
N MET A 17 -46.29 -18.31 -10.70
CA MET A 17 -45.21 -18.98 -11.43
C MET A 17 -45.55 -19.24 -12.91
N ASP A 18 -46.83 -19.36 -13.25
CA ASP A 18 -47.28 -19.62 -14.63
C ASP A 18 -47.25 -18.36 -15.53
N GLN A 19 -47.08 -17.16 -14.96
CA GLN A 19 -46.86 -15.92 -15.72
C GLN A 19 -45.38 -15.63 -16.02
N PHE A 20 -44.46 -16.40 -15.43
CA PHE A 20 -43.01 -16.31 -15.70
C PHE A 20 -42.47 -17.51 -16.48
N ALA A 21 -43.31 -18.50 -16.83
CA ALA A 21 -42.92 -19.71 -17.55
C ALA A 21 -42.80 -19.54 -19.08
N GLY A 22 -42.40 -18.35 -19.52
CA GLY A 22 -42.34 -17.94 -20.93
C GLY A 22 -40.94 -17.63 -21.45
N ALA A 23 -39.93 -18.44 -21.14
CA ALA A 23 -38.67 -18.43 -21.88
C ALA A 23 -38.11 -19.86 -21.93
N ALA A 24 -38.25 -20.49 -23.09
CA ALA A 24 -37.65 -21.78 -23.38
C ALA A 24 -36.14 -21.74 -23.15
N HIS A 25 -35.62 -22.70 -22.39
CA HIS A 25 -34.19 -23.04 -22.36
C HIS A 25 -33.71 -23.29 -23.80
N GLN A 26 -32.86 -22.41 -24.32
CA GLN A 26 -32.02 -22.71 -25.49
C GLN A 26 -30.74 -23.37 -24.99
N PRO A 27 -30.28 -24.48 -25.58
CA PRO A 27 -28.94 -25.00 -25.30
C PRO A 27 -27.93 -23.95 -25.78
N VAL A 28 -27.14 -23.43 -24.84
CA VAL A 28 -26.02 -22.52 -25.10
C VAL A 28 -25.01 -23.23 -25.99
N SER A 29 -24.70 -22.72 -27.18
CA SER A 29 -23.69 -23.32 -28.05
C SER A 29 -22.51 -22.42 -28.40
N GLU A 30 -22.54 -21.12 -28.07
CA GLU A 30 -21.46 -20.21 -28.48
C GLU A 30 -21.30 -19.05 -27.47
N ALA A 31 -20.06 -18.84 -27.02
CA ALA A 31 -19.71 -17.76 -26.10
C ALA A 31 -19.74 -16.40 -26.83
N ALA A 32 -20.01 -15.34 -26.09
CA ALA A 32 -19.89 -14.00 -26.64
C ALA A 32 -18.41 -13.64 -26.82
N THR A 33 -18.11 -12.92 -27.90
CA THR A 33 -16.71 -12.63 -28.28
C THR A 33 -16.57 -11.21 -28.79
N VAL A 34 -15.35 -10.69 -28.69
CA VAL A 34 -14.91 -9.47 -29.37
C VAL A 34 -13.74 -9.82 -30.26
N ARG A 35 -13.82 -9.49 -31.55
CA ARG A 35 -12.76 -9.74 -32.53
C ARG A 35 -12.26 -8.46 -33.18
N LEU A 36 -10.96 -8.43 -33.47
CA LEU A 36 -10.34 -7.38 -34.27
C LEU A 36 -10.58 -7.65 -35.75
N LEU A 37 -11.27 -6.73 -36.43
CA LEU A 37 -11.50 -6.78 -37.89
C LEU A 37 -10.41 -6.04 -38.65
N GLN A 38 -9.98 -4.89 -38.13
CA GLN A 38 -8.98 -4.03 -38.76
C GLN A 38 -8.19 -3.29 -37.70
N SER A 39 -6.91 -3.07 -37.95
CA SER A 39 -6.03 -2.24 -37.12
C SER A 39 -5.14 -1.40 -38.04
N THR A 40 -5.03 -0.11 -37.72
CA THR A 40 -4.31 0.89 -38.51
C THR A 40 -3.60 1.88 -37.58
N ALA A 41 -2.77 2.76 -38.14
CA ALA A 41 -2.08 3.80 -37.37
C ALA A 41 -3.03 4.78 -36.65
N THR A 42 -4.27 4.93 -37.11
CA THR A 42 -5.23 5.94 -36.60
C THR A 42 -6.44 5.33 -35.91
N GLY A 43 -6.53 4.00 -35.80
CA GLY A 43 -7.67 3.34 -35.18
C GLY A 43 -7.79 1.85 -35.47
N VAL A 44 -8.73 1.21 -34.79
CA VAL A 44 -9.14 -0.19 -34.99
C VAL A 44 -10.63 -0.29 -35.28
N VAL A 45 -11.03 -1.35 -35.97
CA VAL A 45 -12.43 -1.77 -36.10
C VAL A 45 -12.59 -3.09 -35.37
N LEU A 46 -13.53 -3.12 -34.43
CA LEU A 46 -13.86 -4.28 -33.61
C LEU A 46 -15.26 -4.76 -33.93
N GLU A 47 -15.49 -6.06 -33.77
CA GLU A 47 -16.81 -6.65 -33.79
C GLU A 47 -17.07 -7.42 -32.50
N MET A 48 -18.21 -7.12 -31.86
CA MET A 48 -18.73 -7.90 -30.74
C MET A 48 -19.91 -8.74 -31.22
N THR A 49 -19.93 -10.01 -30.83
CA THR A 49 -21.05 -10.93 -31.03
C THR A 49 -21.53 -11.48 -29.69
N ALA A 50 -22.84 -11.43 -29.46
CA ALA A 50 -23.51 -11.98 -28.29
C ALA A 50 -24.68 -12.85 -28.77
N PRO A 51 -24.47 -14.16 -28.98
CA PRO A 51 -25.47 -15.01 -29.62
C PRO A 51 -26.54 -15.53 -28.65
N SER A 52 -26.20 -15.73 -27.37
CA SER A 52 -27.11 -16.32 -26.38
C SER A 52 -26.88 -15.77 -24.97
N TYR A 53 -27.96 -15.68 -24.19
CA TYR A 53 -27.95 -15.28 -22.79
C TYR A 53 -28.92 -16.15 -21.97
N VAL A 54 -28.73 -16.18 -20.66
CA VAL A 54 -29.61 -16.86 -19.70
C VAL A 54 -30.14 -15.84 -18.72
N VAL A 55 -31.42 -15.93 -18.37
CA VAL A 55 -32.03 -15.16 -17.29
C VAL A 55 -32.40 -16.12 -16.18
N THR A 56 -31.88 -15.88 -14.97
CA THR A 56 -32.25 -16.62 -13.77
C THR A 56 -32.95 -15.70 -12.79
N VAL A 57 -33.87 -16.25 -12.00
CA VAL A 57 -34.46 -15.53 -10.87
C VAL A 57 -33.54 -15.72 -9.67
N ASP A 58 -33.11 -14.61 -9.08
CA ASP A 58 -32.19 -14.56 -7.95
C ASP A 58 -32.94 -14.01 -6.72
N PRO A 59 -33.35 -14.89 -5.78
CA PRO A 59 -34.01 -14.46 -4.55
C PRO A 59 -32.99 -13.88 -3.57
N LEU A 60 -32.92 -12.54 -3.50
CA LEU A 60 -32.06 -11.81 -2.57
C LEU A 60 -32.87 -11.33 -1.36
N ALA A 61 -32.18 -10.96 -0.27
CA ALA A 61 -32.81 -10.54 0.99
C ALA A 61 -33.83 -9.39 0.85
N ARG A 62 -33.68 -8.55 -0.19
CA ARG A 62 -34.53 -7.38 -0.45
C ARG A 62 -35.58 -7.57 -1.55
N GLY A 63 -35.74 -8.78 -2.09
CA GLY A 63 -36.76 -9.09 -3.08
C GLY A 63 -36.32 -10.09 -4.13
N LEU A 64 -37.21 -10.35 -5.09
CA LEU A 64 -36.90 -11.17 -6.26
C LEU A 64 -36.24 -10.30 -7.31
N PHE A 65 -34.97 -10.59 -7.60
CA PHE A 65 -34.23 -9.97 -8.69
C PHE A 65 -34.04 -10.97 -9.82
N GLN A 66 -33.56 -10.47 -10.96
CA GLN A 66 -33.13 -11.27 -12.10
C GLN A 66 -31.63 -11.07 -12.32
N GLN A 67 -30.95 -12.15 -12.65
CA GLN A 67 -29.56 -12.13 -13.11
C GLN A 67 -29.53 -12.46 -14.60
N LEU A 68 -28.74 -11.68 -15.34
CA LEU A 68 -28.42 -11.95 -16.73
C LEU A 68 -27.01 -12.57 -16.79
N THR A 69 -26.90 -13.75 -17.38
CA THR A 69 -25.62 -14.41 -17.60
C THR A 69 -25.38 -14.58 -19.09
N LEU A 70 -24.20 -14.16 -19.54
CA LEU A 70 -23.74 -14.30 -20.91
C LEU A 70 -22.40 -15.07 -20.88
N PRO A 71 -22.30 -16.27 -21.47
CA PRO A 71 -21.05 -17.02 -21.49
C PRO A 71 -19.93 -16.21 -22.15
N GLY A 72 -18.78 -16.12 -21.47
CA GLY A 72 -17.62 -15.32 -21.92
C GLY A 72 -17.65 -13.85 -21.49
N ALA A 73 -18.72 -13.37 -20.86
CA ALA A 73 -18.77 -12.02 -20.29
C ALA A 73 -18.52 -12.00 -18.78
N GLN A 74 -17.94 -10.90 -18.34
CA GLN A 74 -17.88 -10.48 -16.95
C GLN A 74 -19.14 -9.67 -16.62
N THR A 75 -19.18 -9.05 -15.44
CA THR A 75 -20.27 -8.13 -15.06
C THR A 75 -19.78 -6.70 -14.92
N THR A 76 -20.69 -5.74 -14.90
CA THR A 76 -20.41 -4.35 -14.51
C THR A 76 -19.90 -4.28 -13.06
N SER A 77 -19.00 -3.32 -12.77
CA SER A 77 -18.32 -3.19 -11.47
C SER A 77 -18.83 -2.03 -10.59
N GLU A 78 -19.75 -1.21 -11.06
CA GLU A 78 -20.24 -0.04 -10.33
C GLU A 78 -21.22 -0.46 -9.22
N GLN A 79 -20.74 -0.52 -7.98
CA GLN A 79 -21.49 -0.98 -6.80
C GLN A 79 -22.88 -0.32 -6.70
N GLY A 80 -23.90 -1.14 -6.41
CA GLY A 80 -25.28 -0.72 -6.26
C GLY A 80 -26.03 -0.38 -7.55
N LYS A 81 -25.35 -0.21 -8.70
CA LYS A 81 -26.01 -0.07 -10.01
C LYS A 81 -26.47 -1.44 -10.54
N PRO A 82 -27.38 -1.52 -11.52
CA PRO A 82 -27.83 -2.78 -12.09
C PRO A 82 -26.67 -3.61 -12.65
N GLU A 83 -26.56 -4.88 -12.24
CA GLU A 83 -25.53 -5.79 -12.72
C GLU A 83 -25.86 -6.27 -14.14
N LEU A 84 -24.96 -6.01 -15.09
CA LEU A 84 -25.13 -6.36 -16.50
C LEU A 84 -23.91 -7.14 -17.03
N PRO A 85 -24.09 -8.09 -17.95
CA PRO A 85 -22.98 -8.70 -18.67
C PRO A 85 -22.16 -7.65 -19.43
N LEU A 86 -20.83 -7.79 -19.35
CA LEU A 86 -19.85 -6.89 -19.93
C LEU A 86 -18.71 -7.70 -20.56
N LEU A 87 -18.39 -7.40 -21.82
CA LEU A 87 -17.20 -7.91 -22.49
C LEU A 87 -16.16 -6.81 -22.52
N SER A 88 -14.90 -7.12 -22.27
CA SER A 88 -13.84 -6.13 -22.24
C SER A 88 -12.63 -6.63 -23.02
N VAL A 89 -11.96 -5.70 -23.70
CA VAL A 89 -10.70 -5.94 -24.40
C VAL A 89 -9.71 -4.84 -24.08
N VAL A 90 -8.43 -5.18 -24.08
CA VAL A 90 -7.34 -4.22 -23.93
C VAL A 90 -6.70 -3.98 -25.30
N LEU A 91 -6.53 -2.70 -25.65
CA LEU A 91 -5.90 -2.27 -26.88
C LEU A 91 -4.65 -1.48 -26.55
N GLY A 92 -3.56 -1.71 -27.28
CA GLY A 92 -2.44 -0.79 -27.30
C GLY A 92 -2.74 0.37 -28.25
N VAL A 93 -2.46 1.59 -27.83
CA VAL A 93 -2.67 2.82 -28.61
C VAL A 93 -1.38 3.64 -28.68
N PRO A 94 -1.24 4.59 -29.62
CA PRO A 94 -0.10 5.50 -29.62
C PRO A 94 0.04 6.32 -28.34
N ALA A 95 1.29 6.61 -27.96
CA ALA A 95 1.59 7.50 -26.84
C ALA A 95 0.85 8.83 -26.97
N GLY A 96 0.06 9.19 -25.95
CA GLY A 96 -0.74 10.42 -25.94
C GLY A 96 -1.90 10.43 -26.94
N ALA A 97 -2.37 9.27 -27.39
CA ALA A 97 -3.58 9.18 -28.19
C ALA A 97 -4.81 9.70 -27.41
N HIS A 98 -5.58 10.60 -28.01
CA HIS A 98 -6.97 10.84 -27.60
C HIS A 98 -7.86 9.85 -28.35
N VAL A 99 -8.60 9.04 -27.60
CA VAL A 99 -9.38 7.92 -28.12
C VAL A 99 -10.86 8.27 -28.11
N GLU A 100 -11.52 8.04 -29.24
CA GLU A 100 -12.95 8.19 -29.42
C GLU A 100 -13.52 6.91 -30.03
N THR A 101 -14.80 6.64 -29.79
CA THR A 101 -15.49 5.44 -30.29
C THR A 101 -16.68 5.84 -31.14
N ARG A 102 -16.94 5.05 -32.19
CA ARG A 102 -18.08 5.21 -33.08
C ARG A 102 -18.68 3.86 -33.42
N ILE A 103 -19.96 3.70 -33.10
CA ILE A 103 -20.74 2.52 -33.52
C ILE A 103 -21.04 2.63 -35.01
N MET A 104 -20.58 1.66 -35.79
CA MET A 104 -20.76 1.56 -37.23
C MET A 104 -22.01 0.75 -37.60
N ASP A 105 -22.24 -0.34 -36.87
CA ASP A 105 -23.38 -1.24 -37.04
C ASP A 105 -23.83 -1.73 -35.65
N ASP A 106 -25.15 -1.88 -35.48
CA ASP A 106 -25.76 -2.34 -34.23
C ASP A 106 -27.05 -3.12 -34.53
N ILE A 107 -26.99 -4.43 -34.34
CA ILE A 107 -28.14 -5.31 -34.44
C ILE A 107 -28.67 -5.57 -33.03
N HIS A 108 -29.63 -4.75 -32.61
CA HIS A 108 -30.26 -4.87 -31.29
C HIS A 108 -31.75 -5.24 -31.36
N VAL A 109 -32.28 -5.69 -30.22
CA VAL A 109 -33.70 -5.97 -30.01
C VAL A 109 -34.11 -5.57 -28.60
N ALA A 110 -35.29 -4.97 -28.44
CA ALA A 110 -35.88 -4.77 -27.12
C ALA A 110 -36.43 -6.10 -26.60
N LEU A 111 -36.00 -6.53 -25.42
CA LEU A 111 -36.49 -7.78 -24.83
C LEU A 111 -37.92 -7.61 -24.31
N PRO A 112 -38.81 -8.58 -24.56
CA PRO A 112 -40.17 -8.52 -24.05
C PRO A 112 -40.19 -8.73 -22.54
N GLY A 113 -40.93 -7.88 -21.82
CA GLY A 113 -41.15 -8.00 -20.37
C GLY A 113 -40.67 -6.78 -19.58
N GLN A 114 -40.81 -6.87 -18.26
CA GLN A 114 -40.21 -5.93 -17.31
C GLN A 114 -39.22 -6.70 -16.46
N PHE A 115 -38.01 -6.18 -16.37
CA PHE A 115 -36.91 -6.79 -15.66
C PHE A 115 -36.62 -6.03 -14.38
N HIS A 116 -36.26 -6.76 -13.33
CA HIS A 116 -35.76 -6.18 -12.08
C HIS A 116 -34.38 -6.76 -11.80
N LEU A 117 -33.36 -6.17 -12.44
CA LEU A 117 -32.01 -6.71 -12.36
C LEU A 117 -31.41 -6.53 -10.98
N ARG A 118 -30.65 -7.54 -10.52
CA ARG A 118 -29.90 -7.45 -9.27
C ARG A 118 -28.85 -6.35 -9.34
N PRO A 119 -28.54 -5.67 -8.22
CA PRO A 119 -27.47 -4.68 -8.20
C PRO A 119 -26.11 -5.37 -8.22
N VAL A 120 -25.08 -4.68 -8.72
CA VAL A 120 -23.69 -5.03 -8.48
C VAL A 120 -23.49 -5.04 -6.97
N PRO A 121 -23.01 -6.16 -6.38
CA PRO A 121 -22.84 -6.24 -4.95
C PRO A 121 -21.69 -5.34 -4.48
N GLN A 122 -21.72 -5.03 -3.19
CA GLN A 122 -20.61 -4.39 -2.48
C GLN A 122 -20.07 -5.33 -1.40
N PRO A 123 -18.79 -5.21 -1.03
CA PRO A 123 -18.22 -5.83 0.17
C PRO A 123 -19.16 -5.69 1.36
N ALA A 124 -19.50 -6.82 1.99
CA ALA A 124 -20.20 -6.77 3.27
C ALA A 124 -19.21 -6.33 4.35
N PRO A 125 -19.58 -5.39 5.25
CA PRO A 125 -18.76 -5.06 6.40
C PRO A 125 -18.44 -6.34 7.20
N LEU A 126 -17.17 -6.53 7.57
CA LEU A 126 -16.79 -7.67 8.41
C LEU A 126 -17.44 -7.50 9.78
N HIS A 127 -18.23 -8.49 10.19
CA HIS A 127 -18.81 -8.58 11.53
C HIS A 127 -18.59 -10.01 12.03
N SER A 128 -18.74 -10.25 13.33
CA SER A 128 -18.57 -11.57 13.97
C SER A 128 -19.37 -12.75 13.35
N SER A 129 -20.28 -12.49 12.40
CA SER A 129 -21.08 -13.50 11.68
C SER A 129 -20.92 -13.47 10.15
N LEU A 130 -20.03 -12.65 9.59
CA LEU A 130 -19.79 -12.55 8.14
C LEU A 130 -18.34 -12.91 7.83
N VAL A 131 -18.14 -13.86 6.92
CA VAL A 131 -16.83 -14.38 6.51
C VAL A 131 -16.25 -13.45 5.43
N ALA A 132 -14.93 -13.25 5.41
CA ALA A 132 -14.26 -12.53 4.32
C ALA A 132 -14.72 -13.04 2.94
N GLY A 133 -14.88 -12.13 1.98
CA GLY A 133 -15.48 -12.42 0.67
C GLY A 133 -17.01 -12.39 0.63
N SER A 134 -17.69 -12.14 1.77
CA SER A 134 -19.14 -11.92 1.80
C SER A 134 -19.55 -10.66 1.04
N MET A 135 -20.67 -10.76 0.30
CA MET A 135 -21.18 -9.70 -0.58
C MET A 135 -22.60 -9.29 -0.19
N ARG A 136 -22.87 -7.98 -0.21
CA ARG A 136 -24.19 -7.38 0.04
C ARG A 136 -24.75 -6.76 -1.24
N TYR A 137 -26.00 -7.07 -1.55
CA TYR A 137 -26.69 -6.55 -2.74
C TYR A 137 -27.61 -5.39 -2.34
N VAL A 138 -27.11 -4.16 -2.47
CA VAL A 138 -27.86 -2.94 -2.10
C VAL A 138 -28.10 -2.08 -3.35
N PRO A 139 -29.35 -1.96 -3.84
CA PRO A 139 -29.64 -1.08 -4.97
C PRO A 139 -29.39 0.39 -4.63
N ASP A 140 -28.63 1.09 -5.46
CA ASP A 140 -28.51 2.55 -5.43
C ASP A 140 -29.89 3.15 -5.77
N PRO A 141 -30.53 3.90 -4.85
CA PRO A 141 -31.83 4.51 -5.09
C PRO A 141 -31.87 5.43 -6.30
N VAL A 142 -30.77 6.10 -6.63
CA VAL A 142 -30.68 7.01 -7.79
C VAL A 142 -30.63 6.20 -9.08
N ALA A 143 -29.71 5.22 -9.18
CA ALA A 143 -29.62 4.35 -10.35
C ALA A 143 -30.92 3.59 -10.64
N TYR A 144 -31.57 3.06 -9.59
CA TYR A 144 -32.79 2.27 -9.75
C TYR A 144 -34.06 3.09 -10.03
N ARG A 145 -34.00 4.42 -9.90
CA ARG A 145 -35.06 5.35 -10.31
C ARG A 145 -34.76 6.04 -11.65
N SER A 146 -33.62 5.75 -12.25
CA SER A 146 -33.18 6.38 -13.49
C SER A 146 -34.09 6.02 -14.67
N THR A 147 -34.49 7.04 -15.42
CA THR A 147 -35.18 6.90 -16.72
C THR A 147 -34.22 6.82 -17.91
N THR A 148 -32.92 6.95 -17.65
CA THR A 148 -31.86 6.85 -18.65
C THR A 148 -31.35 5.40 -18.71
N ALA A 149 -31.00 4.94 -19.91
CA ALA A 149 -30.38 3.63 -20.09
C ALA A 149 -29.04 3.54 -19.33
N TYR A 150 -28.81 2.41 -18.66
CA TYR A 150 -27.55 2.04 -18.04
C TYR A 150 -26.99 0.77 -18.69
N PRO A 151 -25.73 0.77 -19.14
CA PRO A 151 -24.96 1.97 -19.40
C PRO A 151 -25.64 2.86 -20.45
N ASP A 152 -25.28 4.15 -20.45
CA ASP A 152 -25.79 5.15 -21.39
C ASP A 152 -25.37 4.88 -22.83
N ASN A 153 -24.17 4.33 -23.02
CA ASN A 153 -23.64 3.84 -24.28
C ASN A 153 -23.25 2.35 -24.16
N PRO A 154 -23.53 1.52 -25.19
CA PRO A 154 -23.19 0.10 -25.16
C PRO A 154 -21.69 -0.15 -25.39
N VAL A 155 -20.90 0.89 -25.68
CA VAL A 155 -19.45 0.80 -25.88
C VAL A 155 -18.77 1.98 -25.20
N ARG A 156 -17.84 1.71 -24.28
CA ARG A 156 -17.17 2.75 -23.47
C ARG A 156 -15.69 2.45 -23.30
N VAL A 157 -14.86 3.49 -23.39
CA VAL A 157 -13.49 3.44 -22.85
C VAL A 157 -13.63 3.51 -21.35
N THR A 158 -13.24 2.45 -20.64
CA THR A 158 -13.42 2.31 -19.18
C THR A 158 -12.11 2.45 -18.41
N SER A 159 -10.98 2.56 -19.12
CA SER A 159 -9.69 2.91 -18.54
C SER A 159 -8.70 3.36 -19.61
N ASP A 160 -7.76 4.20 -19.19
CA ASP A 160 -6.62 4.75 -19.91
C ASP A 160 -5.42 4.60 -18.96
N ALA A 161 -4.43 3.80 -19.34
CA ALA A 161 -3.35 3.37 -18.46
C ALA A 161 -2.05 3.14 -19.23
N TRP A 162 -0.96 3.00 -18.51
CA TRP A 162 0.33 2.61 -19.05
C TRP A 162 0.75 1.25 -18.52
N LEU A 163 1.43 0.51 -19.40
CA LEU A 163 2.27 -0.58 -18.97
C LEU A 163 3.62 -0.38 -19.63
N ARG A 164 4.60 0.05 -18.83
CA ARG A 164 5.96 0.38 -19.26
C ARG A 164 5.96 1.43 -20.36
N ASP A 165 6.35 1.01 -21.56
CA ASP A 165 6.44 1.81 -22.76
C ASP A 165 5.21 1.68 -23.66
N GLN A 166 4.16 0.98 -23.21
CA GLN A 166 2.92 0.81 -23.98
C GLN A 166 1.77 1.57 -23.31
N HIS A 167 1.22 2.54 -24.03
CA HIS A 167 -0.06 3.16 -23.71
C HIS A 167 -1.18 2.17 -24.05
N ILE A 168 -2.07 1.89 -23.10
CA ILE A 168 -3.16 0.93 -23.24
C ILE A 168 -4.49 1.55 -22.84
N ILE A 169 -5.57 1.08 -23.47
CA ILE A 169 -6.94 1.40 -23.06
C ILE A 169 -7.73 0.12 -22.83
N ARG A 170 -8.68 0.17 -21.90
CA ARG A 170 -9.70 -0.88 -21.74
C ARG A 170 -11.00 -0.42 -22.38
N LEU A 171 -11.45 -1.17 -23.38
CA LEU A 171 -12.72 -0.93 -24.06
C LEU A 171 -13.74 -1.96 -23.60
N ALA A 172 -14.88 -1.50 -23.09
CA ALA A 172 -15.96 -2.35 -22.63
C ALA A 172 -17.17 -2.28 -23.58
N PHE A 173 -17.72 -3.44 -23.90
CA PHE A 173 -18.93 -3.65 -24.67
C PHE A 173 -20.00 -4.19 -23.72
N ALA A 174 -21.11 -3.48 -23.61
CA ALA A 174 -22.29 -3.89 -22.86
C ALA A 174 -23.34 -4.41 -23.83
N PRO A 175 -23.54 -5.73 -23.95
CA PRO A 175 -24.57 -6.30 -24.81
C PRO A 175 -25.97 -5.93 -24.36
N PHE A 176 -26.14 -5.42 -23.13
CA PHE A 176 -27.42 -5.02 -22.59
C PHE A 176 -27.39 -3.57 -22.10
N GLN A 177 -28.43 -2.81 -22.43
CA GLN A 177 -28.73 -1.53 -21.80
C GLN A 177 -30.07 -1.64 -21.05
N TYR A 178 -30.12 -1.13 -19.82
CA TYR A 178 -31.24 -1.28 -18.90
C TYR A 178 -31.78 0.06 -18.43
N ILE A 179 -33.10 0.26 -18.52
CA ILE A 179 -33.79 1.43 -17.96
C ILE A 179 -34.50 1.00 -16.68
N ALA A 180 -33.90 1.32 -15.53
CA ALA A 180 -34.36 0.80 -14.25
C ALA A 180 -35.76 1.28 -13.85
N ALA A 181 -36.14 2.51 -14.18
CA ALA A 181 -37.45 3.07 -13.82
C ALA A 181 -38.65 2.30 -14.38
N ASN A 182 -38.49 1.58 -15.50
CA ASN A 182 -39.57 0.81 -16.12
C ASN A 182 -39.20 -0.66 -16.44
N GLY A 183 -37.99 -1.08 -16.06
CA GLY A 183 -37.50 -2.43 -16.24
C GLY A 183 -37.22 -2.84 -17.70
N SER A 184 -37.03 -1.89 -18.63
CA SER A 184 -36.82 -2.23 -20.05
C SER A 184 -35.38 -2.63 -20.33
N LEU A 185 -35.19 -3.65 -21.18
CA LEU A 185 -33.87 -4.09 -21.67
C LEU A 185 -33.74 -3.97 -23.19
N LEU A 186 -32.64 -3.38 -23.63
CA LEU A 186 -32.18 -3.40 -25.01
C LEU A 186 -31.02 -4.40 -25.12
N TYR A 187 -31.11 -5.36 -26.03
CA TYR A 187 -30.10 -6.41 -26.24
C TYR A 187 -29.40 -6.25 -27.59
N HIS A 188 -28.13 -5.87 -27.58
CA HIS A 188 -27.23 -5.75 -28.71
C HIS A 188 -26.60 -7.11 -29.02
N ARG A 189 -27.09 -7.79 -30.06
CA ARG A 189 -26.58 -9.11 -30.48
C ARG A 189 -25.29 -9.02 -31.27
N HIS A 190 -25.10 -7.89 -31.95
CA HIS A 190 -23.94 -7.61 -32.76
C HIS A 190 -23.67 -6.11 -32.74
N LEU A 191 -22.40 -5.75 -32.58
CA LEU A 191 -21.90 -4.38 -32.67
C LEU A 191 -20.64 -4.39 -33.53
N GLN A 192 -20.58 -3.48 -34.51
CA GLN A 192 -19.33 -3.12 -35.16
C GLN A 192 -18.93 -1.72 -34.70
N VAL A 193 -17.71 -1.57 -34.20
CA VAL A 193 -17.23 -0.33 -33.59
C VAL A 193 -15.92 0.07 -34.21
N GLU A 194 -15.86 1.31 -34.68
CA GLU A 194 -14.62 2.01 -34.98
C GLU A 194 -14.12 2.68 -33.69
N VAL A 195 -12.88 2.40 -33.32
CA VAL A 195 -12.15 3.11 -32.27
C VAL A 195 -11.09 3.92 -32.97
N HIS A 196 -11.27 5.23 -33.05
CA HIS A 196 -10.32 6.12 -33.70
C HIS A 196 -9.55 6.92 -32.67
N TRP A 197 -8.30 7.25 -33.01
CA TRP A 197 -7.49 8.09 -32.17
C TRP A 197 -6.71 9.13 -32.96
N THR A 198 -6.56 10.29 -32.32
CA THR A 198 -5.68 11.36 -32.78
C THR A 198 -4.49 11.48 -31.83
N ALA A 199 -3.29 11.64 -32.38
CA ALA A 199 -2.12 11.92 -31.56
C ALA A 199 -2.26 13.30 -30.89
N ALA A 200 -2.15 13.37 -29.56
CA ALA A 200 -2.04 14.65 -28.88
C ALA A 200 -0.81 15.41 -29.38
N ALA A 201 -0.91 16.73 -29.47
CA ALA A 201 0.17 17.58 -29.95
C ALA A 201 1.38 17.72 -28.97
N SER A 202 1.44 17.00 -27.83
CA SER A 202 2.37 17.39 -26.76
C SER A 202 2.71 16.38 -25.64
N ILE A 203 2.86 15.07 -25.90
CA ILE A 203 3.59 14.20 -24.95
C ILE A 203 5.03 14.01 -25.46
N PRO A 204 6.03 14.62 -24.80
CA PRO A 204 7.44 14.35 -25.11
C PRO A 204 7.75 12.88 -24.82
N THR A 205 8.27 12.19 -25.81
CA THR A 205 8.66 10.78 -25.69
C THR A 205 10.17 10.63 -25.82
N ASN A 206 10.77 9.71 -25.06
CA ASN A 206 12.13 9.27 -25.34
C ASN A 206 12.06 8.25 -26.48
N LYS A 207 11.93 8.76 -27.71
CA LYS A 207 11.90 7.95 -28.93
C LYS A 207 13.31 7.46 -29.29
N ASP A 208 13.93 6.67 -28.41
CA ASP A 208 15.12 5.88 -28.73
C ASP A 208 14.82 4.41 -28.39
N THR A 209 14.00 3.77 -29.23
CA THR A 209 13.80 2.31 -29.26
C THR A 209 15.01 1.59 -29.88
N GLY A 210 16.22 2.04 -29.55
CA GLY A 210 17.45 1.55 -30.15
C GLY A 210 17.67 0.08 -29.84
N SER A 211 17.41 -0.79 -30.84
CA SER A 211 18.05 -2.09 -31.10
C SER A 211 18.59 -2.84 -29.87
N SER A 212 17.78 -3.09 -28.84
CA SER A 212 18.11 -4.11 -27.86
C SER A 212 18.10 -5.44 -28.59
N THR A 213 19.24 -6.12 -28.67
CA THR A 213 19.34 -7.50 -29.15
C THR A 213 18.76 -8.50 -28.13
N ARG A 214 18.42 -8.03 -26.92
CA ARG A 214 17.83 -8.85 -25.86
C ARG A 214 16.30 -8.79 -25.91
N PRO A 215 15.61 -9.94 -25.90
CA PRO A 215 14.16 -9.99 -25.80
C PRO A 215 13.68 -9.31 -24.51
N ASP A 216 12.70 -8.40 -24.63
CA ASP A 216 11.99 -7.81 -23.50
C ASP A 216 11.10 -8.88 -22.83
N PRO A 217 11.27 -9.19 -21.53
CA PRO A 217 10.46 -10.19 -20.85
C PRO A 217 8.97 -9.84 -20.81
N PHE A 218 8.60 -8.57 -21.02
CA PHE A 218 7.20 -8.14 -21.09
C PHE A 218 6.59 -8.35 -22.48
N ASP A 219 7.37 -8.68 -23.51
CA ASP A 219 6.84 -8.81 -24.87
C ASP A 219 5.80 -9.93 -25.00
N ALA A 220 6.03 -11.05 -24.32
CA ALA A 220 5.08 -12.16 -24.26
C ALA A 220 3.79 -11.76 -23.52
N VAL A 221 3.91 -10.95 -22.47
CA VAL A 221 2.78 -10.41 -21.70
C VAL A 221 1.94 -9.46 -22.53
N PHE A 222 2.57 -8.56 -23.30
CA PHE A 222 1.85 -7.69 -24.24
C PHE A 222 1.14 -8.50 -25.32
N ARG A 223 1.80 -9.53 -25.86
CA ARG A 223 1.25 -10.37 -26.91
C ARG A 223 0.03 -11.16 -26.46
N SER A 224 0.01 -11.61 -25.20
CA SER A 224 -1.12 -12.35 -24.64
C SER A 224 -2.31 -11.46 -24.26
N THR A 225 -2.07 -10.17 -24.03
CA THR A 225 -3.07 -9.27 -23.44
C THR A 225 -3.68 -8.32 -24.46
N LEU A 226 -2.88 -7.75 -25.36
CA LEU A 226 -3.35 -6.72 -26.29
C LEU A 226 -3.96 -7.36 -27.53
N LEU A 227 -5.25 -7.09 -27.77
CA LEU A 227 -5.97 -7.63 -28.93
C LEU A 227 -5.34 -7.20 -30.27
N ASN A 228 -4.70 -6.03 -30.31
CA ASN A 228 -4.02 -5.45 -31.48
C ASN A 228 -2.49 -5.41 -31.32
N TYR A 229 -1.89 -6.32 -30.53
CA TYR A 229 -0.45 -6.35 -30.24
C TYR A 229 0.46 -6.18 -31.48
N ALA A 230 0.10 -6.84 -32.59
CA ALA A 230 0.91 -6.85 -33.82
C ALA A 230 1.23 -5.44 -34.36
N ASP A 231 0.27 -4.52 -34.23
CA ASP A 231 0.44 -3.11 -34.61
C ASP A 231 0.86 -2.26 -33.41
N ALA A 232 0.31 -2.53 -32.23
CA ALA A 232 0.61 -1.76 -31.01
C ALA A 232 2.10 -1.74 -30.66
N ARG A 233 2.82 -2.84 -30.91
CA ARG A 233 4.26 -2.95 -30.58
C ARG A 233 5.13 -1.87 -31.23
N VAL A 234 4.73 -1.30 -32.38
CA VAL A 234 5.49 -0.23 -33.04
C VAL A 234 5.13 1.17 -32.53
N TRP A 235 4.10 1.27 -31.70
CA TRP A 235 3.66 2.50 -31.04
C TRP A 235 4.23 2.66 -29.63
N ARG A 236 4.98 1.66 -29.16
CA ARG A 236 5.68 1.71 -27.88
C ARG A 236 6.63 2.89 -27.83
N SER A 237 6.62 3.52 -26.68
CA SER A 237 7.30 4.75 -26.40
C SER A 237 7.30 4.97 -24.90
N ILE A 238 8.46 5.24 -24.33
CA ILE A 238 8.54 5.68 -22.94
C ILE A 238 8.10 7.16 -22.91
N PRO A 239 6.95 7.50 -22.29
CA PRO A 239 6.65 8.89 -22.05
C PRO A 239 7.79 9.43 -21.18
N ARG A 240 8.39 10.56 -21.57
CA ARG A 240 9.29 11.22 -20.63
C ARG A 240 8.42 11.52 -19.40
N PRO A 241 8.86 11.17 -18.18
CA PRO A 241 8.30 11.84 -17.02
C PRO A 241 8.52 13.33 -17.31
N ARG A 242 7.45 14.10 -17.49
CA ARG A 242 7.61 15.55 -17.67
C ARG A 242 8.19 16.03 -16.35
N MET A 243 9.49 16.19 -16.13
CA MET A 243 9.94 16.85 -14.89
C MET A 243 9.39 18.29 -14.87
N ALA A 244 8.16 18.45 -14.38
CA ALA A 244 7.37 19.66 -14.37
C ALA A 244 7.24 20.04 -12.90
N GLY A 245 8.23 20.81 -12.49
CA GLY A 245 8.45 21.17 -11.10
C GLY A 245 9.91 20.97 -10.81
N THR A 246 10.72 21.99 -11.10
CA THR A 246 11.88 22.24 -10.25
C THR A 246 11.35 22.19 -8.82
N ARG A 247 11.75 21.16 -8.05
CA ARG A 247 11.97 21.35 -6.61
C ARG A 247 12.54 22.77 -6.48
N PRO A 248 11.96 23.68 -5.67
CA PRO A 248 12.42 25.06 -5.59
C PRO A 248 13.94 25.01 -5.54
N ALA A 249 14.58 25.64 -6.53
CA ALA A 249 15.95 25.31 -6.91
C ALA A 249 16.83 25.37 -5.67
N VAL A 250 17.12 24.20 -5.11
CA VAL A 250 18.08 24.09 -4.03
C VAL A 250 19.41 24.45 -4.69
N PRO A 251 20.13 25.49 -4.23
CA PRO A 251 21.33 25.94 -4.91
C PRO A 251 22.31 24.77 -5.12
N ALA A 252 23.00 24.74 -6.27
CA ALA A 252 23.96 23.69 -6.57
C ALA A 252 24.99 23.54 -5.42
N GLY A 253 25.19 22.32 -4.91
CA GLY A 253 25.96 22.03 -3.68
C GLY A 253 25.10 21.80 -2.44
N LEU A 254 23.76 21.84 -2.54
CA LEU A 254 22.83 21.66 -1.41
C LEU A 254 21.67 20.71 -1.74
N ALA A 255 21.49 20.31 -3.01
CA ALA A 255 20.45 19.38 -3.42
C ALA A 255 20.87 17.96 -3.03
N PRO A 256 20.01 17.10 -2.45
CA PRO A 256 20.34 15.72 -2.07
C PRO A 256 21.26 15.03 -3.11
N SER A 257 20.92 15.21 -4.38
CA SER A 257 21.58 14.73 -5.60
C SER A 257 23.05 15.08 -5.90
N ASP A 258 23.78 15.85 -5.09
CA ASP A 258 25.18 16.18 -5.38
C ASP A 258 26.12 15.05 -4.94
N ALA A 259 26.21 14.01 -5.78
CA ALA A 259 26.99 12.81 -5.53
C ALA A 259 28.41 13.11 -5.04
N GLY A 260 28.84 12.39 -3.99
CA GLY A 260 30.18 12.53 -3.40
C GLY A 260 30.39 13.77 -2.53
N GLN A 261 29.40 14.65 -2.35
CA GLN A 261 29.51 15.77 -1.44
C GLN A 261 29.25 15.33 0.02
N LEU A 262 30.17 15.68 0.92
CA LEU A 262 30.01 15.44 2.35
C LEU A 262 28.98 16.41 2.95
N ARG A 263 27.99 15.85 3.65
CA ARG A 263 26.97 16.60 4.42
C ARG A 263 26.75 15.95 5.77
N TYR A 264 26.03 16.63 6.65
CA TYR A 264 25.67 16.11 7.96
C TYR A 264 24.15 16.01 8.08
N LYS A 265 23.65 14.80 8.31
CA LYS A 265 22.25 14.50 8.60
C LYS A 265 22.01 14.78 10.07
N ILE A 266 21.08 15.69 10.35
CA ILE A 266 20.61 16.06 11.68
C ILE A 266 19.17 15.61 11.80
N VAL A 267 18.87 14.79 12.80
CA VAL A 267 17.52 14.27 13.06
C VAL A 267 16.93 14.96 14.28
N VAL A 268 15.69 15.43 14.15
CA VAL A 268 14.91 16.01 15.24
C VAL A 268 13.53 15.37 15.31
N ASP A 269 12.94 15.32 16.48
CA ASP A 269 11.69 14.61 16.77
C ASP A 269 10.64 15.48 17.47
N GLN A 270 10.94 16.75 17.75
CA GLN A 270 10.06 17.69 18.45
C GLN A 270 10.20 19.11 17.88
N ASP A 271 9.13 19.90 17.99
CA ASP A 271 9.19 21.35 17.74
C ASP A 271 9.97 22.02 18.88
N ASP A 272 11.22 22.44 18.65
CA ASP A 272 12.05 23.09 19.68
C ASP A 272 13.24 23.87 19.10
N LEU A 273 13.94 24.63 19.95
CA LEU A 273 15.29 25.10 19.65
C LEU A 273 16.29 23.98 19.86
N TYR A 274 17.09 23.76 18.84
CA TYR A 274 18.20 22.82 18.85
C TYR A 274 19.52 23.57 18.78
N ARG A 275 20.49 23.09 19.56
CA ARG A 275 21.86 23.58 19.55
C ARG A 275 22.83 22.45 19.26
N ILE A 276 23.73 22.68 18.32
CA ILE A 276 24.81 21.78 17.95
C ILE A 276 26.13 22.46 18.31
N THR A 277 26.93 21.78 19.12
CA THR A 277 28.21 22.25 19.63
C THR A 277 29.38 21.83 18.74
N TYR A 278 30.52 22.49 18.91
CA TYR A 278 31.82 22.05 18.34
C TYR A 278 32.09 20.56 18.55
N ALA A 279 31.89 20.05 19.78
CA ALA A 279 32.20 18.67 20.12
C ALA A 279 31.28 17.68 19.39
N GLU A 280 30.00 18.01 19.22
CA GLU A 280 29.04 17.18 18.48
C GLU A 280 29.42 17.11 17.00
N LEU A 281 29.72 18.23 16.33
CA LEU A 281 30.16 18.22 14.93
C LEU A 281 31.48 17.46 14.74
N GLN A 282 32.44 17.64 15.65
CA GLN A 282 33.69 16.90 15.64
C GLN A 282 33.44 15.38 15.78
N SER A 283 32.54 14.98 16.69
CA SER A 283 32.17 13.56 16.89
C SER A 283 31.48 12.94 15.66
N ALA A 284 30.75 13.75 14.89
CA ALA A 284 30.12 13.34 13.63
C ALA A 284 31.11 13.23 12.45
N GLY A 285 32.40 13.49 12.70
CA GLY A 285 33.48 13.39 11.72
C GLY A 285 33.79 14.69 10.98
N MET A 286 33.32 15.84 11.46
CA MET A 286 33.66 17.13 10.85
C MET A 286 35.10 17.54 11.15
N ASN A 287 35.83 17.93 10.10
CA ASN A 287 37.10 18.64 10.24
C ASN A 287 36.84 20.11 10.59
N VAL A 288 36.37 20.36 11.82
CA VAL A 288 36.02 21.67 12.37
C VAL A 288 37.15 22.71 12.27
N ASN A 289 38.43 22.29 12.29
CA ASN A 289 39.58 23.18 12.12
C ASN A 289 39.78 23.68 10.68
N GLY A 290 39.20 22.99 9.70
CA GLY A 290 39.37 23.25 8.27
C GLY A 290 38.14 23.89 7.62
N VAL A 291 37.15 24.30 8.41
CA VAL A 291 35.87 24.80 7.90
C VAL A 291 35.62 26.21 8.41
N ASP A 292 35.20 27.08 7.50
CA ASP A 292 34.73 28.42 7.82
C ASP A 292 33.25 28.35 8.22
N PRO A 293 32.88 28.62 9.49
CA PRO A 293 31.49 28.54 9.95
C PRO A 293 30.54 29.48 9.21
N ARG A 294 31.06 30.53 8.58
CA ARG A 294 30.27 31.44 7.73
C ARG A 294 29.69 30.73 6.52
N THR A 295 30.26 29.59 6.11
CA THR A 295 29.77 28.76 4.99
C THR A 295 28.71 27.74 5.39
N PHE A 296 28.35 27.63 6.68
CA PHE A 296 27.31 26.72 7.13
C PHE A 296 25.97 27.05 6.49
N HIS A 297 25.33 26.02 5.93
CA HIS A 297 24.03 26.11 5.27
C HIS A 297 23.17 24.92 5.71
N LEU A 298 22.07 25.22 6.42
CA LEU A 298 21.12 24.23 6.89
C LEU A 298 19.88 24.24 5.99
N THR A 299 19.42 23.05 5.58
CA THR A 299 18.17 22.88 4.84
C THR A 299 17.32 21.79 5.47
N SER A 300 16.00 21.86 5.31
CA SER A 300 15.10 20.76 5.64
C SER A 300 14.04 20.66 4.55
N GLN A 301 13.81 19.45 4.03
CA GLN A 301 12.82 19.18 2.99
C GLN A 301 12.91 20.13 1.77
N GLY A 302 14.15 20.48 1.39
CA GLY A 302 14.45 21.38 0.27
C GLY A 302 14.20 22.87 0.52
N GLN A 303 13.93 23.28 1.75
CA GLN A 303 13.83 24.67 2.16
C GLN A 303 15.05 25.08 2.98
N ASP A 304 15.48 26.33 2.82
CA ASP A 304 16.52 26.90 3.68
C ASP A 304 16.02 27.07 5.11
N VAL A 305 16.90 26.80 6.07
CA VAL A 305 16.63 26.99 7.51
C VAL A 305 17.62 28.00 8.05
N ALA A 306 17.11 29.09 8.62
CA ALA A 306 17.94 30.14 9.19
C ALA A 306 18.57 29.68 10.51
N ILE A 307 19.89 29.86 10.61
CA ILE A 307 20.69 29.43 11.77
C ILE A 307 21.33 30.62 12.47
N GLN A 308 21.57 30.49 13.76
CA GLN A 308 22.48 31.36 14.50
C GLN A 308 23.79 30.60 14.69
N VAL A 309 24.92 31.19 14.29
CA VAL A 309 26.24 30.62 14.53
C VAL A 309 27.00 31.49 15.53
N ALA A 310 27.03 31.07 16.79
CA ALA A 310 27.76 31.78 17.83
C ALA A 310 29.26 31.55 17.64
N GLY A 311 30.03 32.64 17.50
CA GLY A 311 31.49 32.59 17.31
C GLY A 311 31.97 32.83 15.88
N GLU A 312 31.11 32.82 14.85
CA GLU A 312 31.52 32.80 13.43
C GLU A 312 32.31 34.02 12.91
N GLY A 313 32.49 35.06 13.73
CA GLY A 313 33.05 36.35 13.31
C GLY A 313 34.52 36.32 12.90
N ASP A 314 35.31 35.39 13.44
CA ASP A 314 36.73 35.22 13.11
C ASP A 314 36.98 34.21 11.97
N GLY A 315 35.92 33.55 11.49
CA GLY A 315 36.00 32.53 10.44
C GLY A 315 36.56 31.19 10.90
N HIS A 316 36.66 30.95 12.21
CA HIS A 316 36.99 29.66 12.82
C HIS A 316 35.81 29.17 13.65
N PHE A 317 35.60 27.85 13.68
CA PHE A 317 34.62 27.24 14.57
C PHE A 317 35.35 26.65 15.78
N ASP A 318 35.40 27.42 16.86
CA ASP A 318 36.18 27.12 18.06
C ASP A 318 35.41 26.24 19.07
N PRO A 319 36.07 25.66 20.09
CA PRO A 319 35.41 24.83 21.11
C PRO A 319 34.25 25.50 21.86
N SER A 320 34.16 26.83 21.89
CA SER A 320 33.06 27.60 22.49
C SER A 320 31.87 27.81 21.56
N ASP A 321 32.00 27.46 20.30
CA ASP A 321 31.06 27.85 19.25
C ASP A 321 29.93 26.85 19.11
N SER A 322 28.81 27.34 18.56
CA SER A 322 27.63 26.51 18.36
C SER A 322 26.74 27.02 17.24
N ILE A 323 25.97 26.09 16.66
CA ILE A 323 24.87 26.37 15.73
C ILE A 323 23.58 26.25 16.52
N THR A 324 22.69 27.23 16.45
CA THR A 324 21.32 27.16 16.98
C THR A 324 20.31 27.31 15.86
N PHE A 325 19.25 26.51 15.85
CA PHE A 325 18.17 26.56 14.87
C PHE A 325 16.83 26.13 15.51
N PHE A 326 15.72 26.51 14.89
CA PHE A 326 14.40 25.98 15.28
C PHE A 326 14.12 24.71 14.47
N GLY A 327 14.07 23.58 15.16
CA GLY A 327 13.73 22.28 14.60
C GLY A 327 12.23 22.02 14.77
N GLN A 328 11.63 21.34 13.80
CA GLN A 328 10.24 20.92 13.85
C GLN A 328 10.16 19.40 13.78
N GLN A 329 9.25 18.81 14.56
CA GLN A 329 8.82 17.44 14.35
C GLN A 329 8.27 17.30 12.92
N PHE A 330 8.38 16.12 12.32
CA PHE A 330 7.78 15.89 11.02
C PHE A 330 6.26 15.82 11.17
N LYS A 331 5.53 16.71 10.48
CA LYS A 331 4.07 16.84 10.57
C LYS A 331 3.33 16.35 9.34
N GLY A 332 3.99 15.57 8.47
CA GLY A 332 3.43 15.18 7.17
C GLY A 332 3.38 16.31 6.14
N THR A 333 3.43 17.58 6.57
CA THR A 333 3.49 18.77 5.71
C THR A 333 4.90 18.98 5.15
N SER A 334 5.32 18.06 4.31
CA SER A 334 6.31 18.35 3.30
C SER A 334 5.63 19.06 2.14
N THR A 335 6.37 19.56 1.16
CA THR A 335 5.83 19.78 -0.19
C THR A 335 5.40 18.44 -0.86
N LYS A 336 5.01 17.41 -0.08
CA LYS A 336 4.83 15.98 -0.41
C LYS A 336 3.56 15.35 0.17
N ASP A 337 2.45 16.07 0.19
CA ASP A 337 1.17 15.46 -0.20
C ASP A 337 1.17 15.11 -1.71
N THR A 338 2.36 14.87 -2.25
CA THR A 338 2.74 15.17 -3.60
C THR A 338 3.52 14.01 -4.16
N ILE A 339 2.79 13.15 -4.86
CA ILE A 339 3.38 12.11 -5.68
C ILE A 339 3.75 12.71 -7.04
N ILE A 340 4.84 12.24 -7.62
CA ILE A 340 5.23 12.64 -8.97
C ILE A 340 4.59 11.61 -9.90
N LEU A 341 3.50 11.98 -10.56
CA LEU A 341 2.84 11.16 -11.58
C LEU A 341 2.89 11.89 -12.92
N ASN A 342 3.39 11.21 -13.95
CA ASN A 342 3.70 11.79 -15.26
C ASN A 342 4.58 13.06 -15.16
N GLY A 343 5.36 13.15 -14.08
CA GLY A 343 6.25 14.26 -13.79
C GLY A 343 5.55 15.56 -13.35
N THR A 344 4.24 15.52 -13.11
CA THR A 344 3.54 16.58 -12.37
C THR A 344 3.66 16.29 -10.88
N VAL A 345 3.96 17.34 -10.13
CA VAL A 345 3.85 17.40 -8.67
C VAL A 345 2.34 17.34 -8.35
N VAL A 346 1.81 16.13 -8.09
CA VAL A 346 0.38 15.91 -7.84
C VAL A 346 0.11 16.00 -6.35
N THR A 347 -0.41 17.14 -5.88
CA THR A 347 -0.87 17.30 -4.50
C THR A 347 -2.22 16.60 -4.36
N THR A 348 -2.34 15.56 -3.53
CA THR A 348 -3.56 14.94 -2.95
C THR A 348 -4.82 14.73 -3.82
N ASP A 349 -4.76 14.99 -5.13
CA ASP A 349 -5.90 15.10 -6.05
C ASP A 349 -5.71 14.21 -7.30
N THR A 350 -5.07 13.05 -7.16
CA THR A 350 -5.26 11.92 -8.10
C THR A 350 -5.94 10.74 -7.42
N GLN A 351 -6.51 9.85 -8.25
CA GLN A 351 -7.12 8.61 -7.76
C GLN A 351 -6.15 7.77 -6.93
N MET A 352 -4.85 7.85 -7.23
CA MET A 352 -3.81 7.09 -6.55
C MET A 352 -3.32 7.73 -5.25
N SER A 353 -3.34 9.07 -5.13
CA SER A 353 -2.85 9.73 -3.90
C SER A 353 -3.70 9.45 -2.68
N SER A 354 -5.02 9.28 -2.87
CA SER A 354 -5.93 8.93 -1.77
C SER A 354 -5.77 7.51 -1.24
N LEU A 355 -5.03 6.66 -1.96
CA LEU A 355 -4.77 5.28 -1.54
C LEU A 355 -3.63 5.20 -0.53
N TYR A 356 -2.63 6.09 -0.58
CA TYR A 356 -1.46 6.00 0.30
C TYR A 356 -1.77 6.53 1.69
N SER A 357 -1.16 5.89 2.69
CA SER A 357 -1.27 6.33 4.07
C SER A 357 -0.49 7.61 4.34
N PRO A 358 -0.94 8.44 5.30
CA PRO A 358 -0.24 9.65 5.74
C PRO A 358 1.24 9.39 6.04
N PRO A 359 2.17 10.26 5.59
CA PRO A 359 3.61 10.07 5.83
C PRO A 359 4.01 10.00 7.31
N THR A 360 3.20 10.57 8.21
CA THR A 360 3.43 10.60 9.67
C THR A 360 3.31 9.24 10.34
N GLU A 361 2.65 8.26 9.72
CA GLU A 361 2.57 6.90 10.25
C GLU A 361 3.94 6.21 10.26
N PHE A 362 4.78 6.50 9.26
CA PHE A 362 6.08 5.88 9.12
C PHE A 362 7.13 6.51 10.04
N THR A 363 7.03 7.82 10.29
CA THR A 363 7.99 8.52 11.14
C THR A 363 7.47 9.88 11.60
N LEU A 364 7.86 10.28 12.81
CA LEU A 364 7.76 11.65 13.31
C LEU A 364 9.12 12.38 13.27
N ASP A 365 10.18 11.69 12.85
CA ASP A 365 11.51 12.26 12.74
C ASP A 365 11.60 13.15 11.50
N ASN A 366 11.95 14.42 11.72
CA ASN A 366 12.30 15.33 10.64
C ASN A 366 13.81 15.37 10.46
N VAL A 367 14.23 15.66 9.23
CA VAL A 367 15.64 15.67 8.85
C VAL A 367 16.07 17.04 8.36
N TYR A 368 17.21 17.46 8.86
CA TYR A 368 17.91 18.67 8.49
C TYR A 368 19.30 18.29 7.94
N TRP A 369 19.70 18.94 6.85
CA TRP A 369 20.97 18.70 6.17
C TRP A 369 21.86 19.92 6.31
N LEU A 370 22.99 19.75 7.00
CA LEU A 370 24.03 20.76 7.11
C LEU A 370 25.10 20.52 6.05
N ALA A 371 25.24 21.47 5.13
CA ALA A 371 26.35 21.55 4.19
C ALA A 371 27.41 22.54 4.67
N VAL A 372 28.67 22.29 4.27
CA VAL A 372 29.83 23.07 4.69
C VAL A 372 30.75 23.38 3.50
N GLY A 373 31.44 24.53 3.52
CA GLY A 373 32.40 24.93 2.49
C GLY A 373 31.79 25.43 1.17
N GLY A 374 30.46 25.55 1.10
CA GLY A 374 29.71 26.03 -0.07
C GLY A 374 29.21 27.47 0.08
N GLN A 375 28.08 27.78 -0.59
CA GLN A 375 27.39 29.05 -0.40
C GLN A 375 26.83 29.16 1.03
N PRO A 376 26.90 30.33 1.66
CA PRO A 376 26.37 30.53 3.01
C PRO A 376 24.84 30.45 3.02
N GLY A 377 24.29 29.71 3.99
CA GLY A 377 22.84 29.68 4.24
C GLY A 377 22.35 30.90 5.03
N PRO A 378 21.02 31.09 5.14
CA PRO A 378 20.47 32.23 5.87
C PRO A 378 20.86 32.21 7.35
N ARG A 379 21.08 33.40 7.90
CA ARG A 379 21.24 33.62 9.35
C ARG A 379 19.93 34.11 9.94
N MET A 380 19.68 33.78 11.21
CA MET A 380 18.52 34.30 11.92
C MET A 380 18.54 35.83 11.92
N ALA A 381 17.43 36.45 11.52
CA ALA A 381 17.27 37.89 11.66
C ALA A 381 17.19 38.26 13.15
N THR A 382 17.42 39.54 13.46
CA THR A 382 17.26 40.06 14.82
C THR A 382 16.24 41.18 14.85
N VAL A 383 15.47 41.24 15.94
CA VAL A 383 14.54 42.34 16.22
C VAL A 383 14.70 42.77 17.68
N ALA A 384 14.52 44.06 17.96
CA ALA A 384 14.56 44.57 19.33
C ALA A 384 13.25 44.26 20.06
N GLY A 385 13.33 43.62 21.22
CA GLY A 385 12.21 43.30 22.11
C GLY A 385 11.93 44.37 23.17
N ALA A 386 12.31 45.63 22.92
CA ALA A 386 12.11 46.72 23.87
C ALA A 386 10.61 46.99 24.12
N MET A 387 10.25 47.34 25.35
CA MET A 387 8.86 47.61 25.72
C MET A 387 8.26 48.75 24.90
N ILE A 388 7.04 48.54 24.39
CA ILE A 388 6.32 49.53 23.59
C ILE A 388 5.44 50.37 24.52
N ALA A 389 5.66 51.69 24.53
CA ALA A 389 4.91 52.59 25.39
C ALA A 389 3.40 52.57 25.06
N GLY A 390 2.57 52.31 26.08
CA GLY A 390 1.11 52.29 25.95
C GLY A 390 0.53 51.06 25.25
N ALA A 391 1.36 50.09 24.85
CA ALA A 391 0.87 48.84 24.27
C ALA A 391 0.15 47.97 25.33
N PRO A 392 -0.94 47.27 24.95
CA PRO A 392 -1.62 46.31 25.81
C PRO A 392 -0.67 45.23 26.30
N GLN A 393 -0.94 44.74 27.51
CA GLN A 393 -0.22 43.63 28.13
C GLN A 393 -1.21 42.49 28.39
N PRO A 394 -1.36 41.53 27.45
CA PRO A 394 -2.25 40.40 27.66
C PRO A 394 -1.72 39.52 28.79
N THR A 395 -2.62 38.99 29.61
CA THR A 395 -2.30 38.10 30.74
C THR A 395 -2.45 36.63 30.39
N THR A 396 -3.16 36.31 29.31
CA THR A 396 -3.44 34.96 28.83
C THR A 396 -3.38 34.88 27.30
N TYR A 397 -3.29 33.67 26.78
CA TYR A 397 -3.47 33.35 25.36
C TYR A 397 -4.22 32.02 25.22
N ARG A 398 -4.85 31.80 24.07
CA ARG A 398 -5.58 30.56 23.78
C ARG A 398 -4.60 29.48 23.32
N THR A 399 -4.74 28.26 23.83
CA THR A 399 -3.96 27.10 23.39
C THR A 399 -4.83 25.84 23.39
N THR A 400 -4.39 24.85 22.62
CA THR A 400 -4.99 23.51 22.55
C THR A 400 -4.02 22.49 23.14
N VAL A 401 -4.56 21.54 23.90
CA VAL A 401 -3.86 20.30 24.26
C VAL A 401 -4.58 19.15 23.57
N HIS A 402 -3.86 18.45 22.70
CA HIS A 402 -4.30 17.20 22.05
C HIS A 402 -3.86 16.00 22.87
N ALA A 403 -4.81 15.10 23.14
CA ALA A 403 -4.60 13.90 23.91
C ALA A 403 -5.03 12.70 23.06
N GLU A 404 -4.07 11.83 22.79
CA GLU A 404 -4.23 10.63 21.99
C GLU A 404 -3.15 9.63 22.41
N GLN A 405 -3.43 8.34 22.31
CA GLN A 405 -2.42 7.30 22.36
C GLN A 405 -2.70 6.29 21.25
N SER A 406 -1.67 5.80 20.58
CA SER A 406 -1.82 4.76 19.56
C SER A 406 -1.64 3.39 20.23
N LEU A 407 -2.68 2.81 20.82
CA LEU A 407 -2.57 1.55 21.59
C LEU A 407 -3.15 0.33 20.86
N TYR A 408 -4.00 0.56 19.87
CA TYR A 408 -4.69 -0.49 19.13
C TYR A 408 -4.64 -0.17 17.64
N TRP A 409 -3.95 -1.04 16.89
CA TRP A 409 -4.04 -1.08 15.44
C TRP A 409 -5.27 -1.86 14.99
N TRP A 410 -6.14 -1.20 14.23
CA TRP A 410 -7.34 -1.78 13.66
C TRP A 410 -7.40 -1.40 12.18
N THR A 411 -7.50 -2.39 11.28
CA THR A 411 -7.64 -2.11 9.83
C THR A 411 -9.04 -2.45 9.33
N TRP A 412 -9.79 -3.30 10.04
CA TRP A 412 -11.12 -3.77 9.60
C TRP A 412 -12.23 -2.74 9.85
N HIS A 413 -12.05 -1.55 9.30
CA HIS A 413 -12.98 -0.43 9.45
C HIS A 413 -13.04 0.42 8.17
N TYR A 414 -13.98 1.36 8.15
CA TYR A 414 -14.38 2.13 6.96
C TYR A 414 -13.99 3.61 7.04
N THR A 415 -13.16 4.01 8.02
CA THR A 415 -12.89 5.44 8.32
C THR A 415 -11.75 6.05 7.50
N SER A 416 -11.38 5.35 6.43
CA SER A 416 -10.52 5.70 5.30
C SER A 416 -9.10 6.21 5.54
N HIS A 417 -8.65 6.66 6.73
CA HIS A 417 -7.29 7.23 6.85
C HIS A 417 -6.63 7.18 8.24
N ASP A 418 -7.18 6.42 9.19
CA ASP A 418 -6.58 6.31 10.52
C ASP A 418 -6.86 4.94 11.14
N THR A 419 -5.78 4.18 11.36
CA THR A 419 -5.74 2.78 11.78
C THR A 419 -5.30 2.61 13.25
N TRP A 420 -4.92 3.70 13.92
CA TRP A 420 -4.44 3.68 15.30
C TRP A 420 -5.43 4.33 16.26
N PHE A 421 -5.88 3.56 17.24
CA PHE A 421 -6.84 4.03 18.24
C PHE A 421 -6.27 3.95 19.66
N TRP A 422 -6.74 4.83 20.55
CA TRP A 422 -6.42 4.81 21.97
C TRP A 422 -7.02 3.59 22.66
N ASP A 423 -8.27 3.25 22.37
CA ASP A 423 -8.89 2.06 22.94
C ASP A 423 -9.85 1.42 21.96
N HIS A 424 -10.04 0.11 22.11
CA HIS A 424 -11.02 -0.67 21.38
C HIS A 424 -11.93 -1.37 22.39
N ILE A 425 -13.22 -1.06 22.32
CA ILE A 425 -14.21 -1.36 23.35
C ILE A 425 -15.27 -2.29 22.76
N GLN A 426 -15.15 -3.58 23.08
CA GLN A 426 -16.20 -4.57 22.83
C GLN A 426 -16.94 -4.88 24.13
N THR A 427 -18.26 -4.65 24.18
CA THR A 427 -19.03 -4.85 25.42
C THR A 427 -20.51 -5.14 25.21
N SER A 428 -21.08 -6.05 26.00
CA SER A 428 -22.52 -6.35 26.06
C SER A 428 -23.22 -5.72 27.28
N SER A 429 -22.49 -4.93 28.08
CA SER A 429 -23.04 -4.19 29.22
C SER A 429 -22.44 -2.78 29.32
N PRO A 430 -23.09 -1.82 30.02
CA PRO A 430 -22.54 -0.49 30.15
C PRO A 430 -21.14 -0.49 30.77
N VAL A 431 -20.20 0.19 30.12
CA VAL A 431 -18.81 0.27 30.57
C VAL A 431 -18.34 1.72 30.56
N THR A 432 -17.41 2.06 31.46
CA THR A 432 -16.75 3.36 31.52
C THR A 432 -15.27 3.21 31.24
N ARG A 433 -14.74 4.06 30.36
CA ARG A 433 -13.31 4.26 30.13
C ARG A 433 -12.92 5.66 30.56
N THR A 434 -11.68 5.82 30.99
CA THR A 434 -11.11 7.10 31.42
C THR A 434 -9.85 7.36 30.60
N TYR A 435 -9.77 8.55 30.02
CA TYR A 435 -8.64 9.03 29.23
C TYR A 435 -8.14 10.33 29.87
N THR A 436 -6.84 10.42 30.12
CA THR A 436 -6.27 11.51 30.93
C THR A 436 -5.33 12.37 30.10
N THR A 437 -5.41 13.68 30.31
CA THR A 437 -4.42 14.65 29.81
C THR A 437 -3.97 15.60 30.91
N THR A 438 -2.84 16.27 30.74
CA THR A 438 -2.31 17.25 31.70
C THR A 438 -2.33 18.66 31.11
N LEU A 439 -2.97 19.58 31.82
CA LEU A 439 -2.97 21.01 31.51
C LEU A 439 -1.98 21.75 32.41
N THR A 440 -1.35 22.80 31.90
CA THR A 440 -0.40 23.61 32.68
C THR A 440 -0.71 25.09 32.57
N ALA A 441 -0.54 25.81 33.67
CA ALA A 441 -0.77 27.24 33.79
C ALA A 441 -2.18 27.66 33.31
N VAL A 442 -3.20 26.90 33.70
CA VAL A 442 -4.61 27.19 33.41
C VAL A 442 -4.98 28.53 34.04
N ALA A 443 -5.47 29.45 33.22
CA ALA A 443 -5.76 30.80 33.71
C ALA A 443 -7.04 30.82 34.57
N PRO A 444 -7.07 31.54 35.71
CA PRO A 444 -8.26 31.69 36.53
C PRO A 444 -9.21 32.74 35.91
N THR A 445 -9.83 32.42 34.78
CA THR A 445 -10.74 33.31 34.04
C THR A 445 -12.19 32.84 34.15
N VAL A 446 -13.12 33.70 33.76
CA VAL A 446 -14.55 33.37 33.60
C VAL A 446 -14.90 32.96 32.16
N ASN A 447 -13.89 32.74 31.31
CA ASN A 447 -14.07 32.36 29.92
C ASN A 447 -14.42 30.87 29.80
N ASN A 448 -14.74 30.44 28.58
CA ASN A 448 -15.07 29.05 28.30
C ASN A 448 -13.85 28.29 27.74
N ALA A 449 -13.78 27.00 28.06
CA ALA A 449 -12.97 26.02 27.35
C ALA A 449 -13.85 25.26 26.33
N ILE A 450 -13.22 24.71 25.29
CA ILE A 450 -13.86 23.83 24.32
C ILE A 450 -13.22 22.45 24.47
N VAL A 451 -14.04 21.41 24.58
CA VAL A 451 -13.61 20.01 24.60
C VAL A 451 -14.23 19.30 23.42
N ARG A 452 -13.43 18.60 22.63
CA ARG A 452 -13.88 17.83 21.47
C ARG A 452 -13.14 16.51 21.36
N GLY A 453 -13.69 15.54 20.63
CA GLY A 453 -13.05 14.25 20.40
C GLY A 453 -13.86 13.34 19.48
N ASP A 454 -13.32 12.16 19.21
CA ASP A 454 -13.84 11.26 18.18
C ASP A 454 -13.90 9.79 18.64
N VAL A 455 -14.94 9.08 18.18
CA VAL A 455 -15.08 7.63 18.29
C VAL A 455 -15.51 7.02 16.96
N VAL A 456 -15.17 5.75 16.74
CA VAL A 456 -15.53 4.97 15.55
C VAL A 456 -16.34 3.76 15.96
N ALA A 457 -17.52 3.53 15.36
CA ALA A 457 -18.29 2.30 15.63
C ALA A 457 -18.15 1.24 14.55
N ALA A 458 -18.15 -0.02 14.97
CA ALA A 458 -18.08 -1.21 14.13
C ALA A 458 -19.32 -2.11 14.21
N THR A 459 -20.40 -1.64 14.84
CA THR A 459 -21.67 -2.37 14.91
C THR A 459 -22.72 -1.62 14.07
N ASP A 460 -23.57 -2.35 13.35
CA ASP A 460 -24.77 -1.79 12.69
C ASP A 460 -25.88 -2.81 12.83
N ASN A 461 -27.04 -2.39 13.35
CA ASN A 461 -28.23 -3.24 13.31
C ASN A 461 -29.45 -2.49 12.75
N SER A 462 -29.70 -2.70 11.45
CA SER A 462 -30.92 -2.22 10.79
C SER A 462 -32.27 -2.63 11.43
N ALA A 463 -32.30 -3.64 12.32
CA ALA A 463 -33.50 -4.04 13.06
C ALA A 463 -33.74 -3.26 14.36
N GLY A 464 -32.79 -2.43 14.81
CA GLY A 464 -33.00 -1.51 15.93
C GLY A 464 -32.11 -0.28 15.85
N SER A 465 -32.76 0.88 15.73
CA SER A 465 -32.16 2.22 15.67
C SER A 465 -32.72 3.08 16.82
N PRO A 466 -31.90 3.84 17.55
CA PRO A 466 -30.44 3.93 17.43
C PRO A 466 -29.73 2.66 17.92
N ASP A 467 -28.62 2.26 17.29
CA ASP A 467 -27.80 1.12 17.71
C ASP A 467 -26.64 1.50 18.64
N HIS A 468 -26.19 2.76 18.66
CA HIS A 468 -25.14 3.24 19.55
C HIS A 468 -25.64 4.21 20.62
N ARG A 469 -24.95 4.23 21.77
CA ARG A 469 -25.04 5.32 22.74
C ARG A 469 -23.74 5.55 23.49
N THR A 470 -23.24 6.77 23.41
CA THR A 470 -22.05 7.24 24.13
C THR A 470 -22.41 8.42 25.03
N ARG A 471 -21.73 8.52 26.18
CA ARG A 471 -21.82 9.68 27.06
C ARG A 471 -20.42 10.12 27.47
N PHE A 472 -20.11 11.39 27.23
CA PHE A 472 -18.82 12.00 27.54
C PHE A 472 -18.92 12.96 28.73
N MET A 473 -17.97 12.87 29.66
CA MET A 473 -17.92 13.71 30.86
C MET A 473 -16.47 14.11 31.16
N LEU A 474 -16.23 15.35 31.61
CA LEU A 474 -14.89 15.79 32.04
C LEU A 474 -14.82 15.94 33.56
N ASN A 475 -13.75 15.45 34.19
CA ASN A 475 -13.48 15.62 35.63
C ASN A 475 -14.70 15.24 36.50
N ALA A 476 -15.21 14.01 36.30
CA ALA A 476 -16.52 13.54 36.77
C ALA A 476 -16.98 13.98 38.18
N PRO A 477 -18.31 14.03 38.45
CA PRO A 477 -19.42 13.74 37.56
C PRO A 477 -20.24 14.98 37.12
N GLN A 478 -19.77 16.20 37.36
CA GLN A 478 -20.59 17.42 37.19
C GLN A 478 -20.51 18.04 35.78
N ASN A 479 -19.49 17.72 34.97
CA ASN A 479 -19.33 18.32 33.63
C ASN A 479 -19.70 17.31 32.54
N LEU A 480 -21.00 17.08 32.35
CA LEU A 480 -21.51 16.35 31.20
C LEU A 480 -21.21 17.15 29.93
N LEU A 481 -20.47 16.54 29.00
CA LEU A 481 -20.17 17.14 27.70
C LEU A 481 -21.24 16.76 26.69
N GLU A 482 -21.59 15.47 26.63
CA GLU A 482 -22.57 14.92 25.69
C GLU A 482 -23.22 13.63 26.24
N ASP A 483 -24.47 13.37 25.85
CA ASP A 483 -25.15 12.06 25.95
C ASP A 483 -25.91 11.84 24.63
N ALA A 484 -25.31 11.09 23.71
CA ALA A 484 -25.77 10.96 22.33
C ALA A 484 -26.09 9.52 21.95
N THR A 485 -27.10 9.37 21.11
CA THR A 485 -27.44 8.11 20.42
C THR A 485 -27.34 8.34 18.92
N TRP A 486 -26.79 7.38 18.20
CA TRP A 486 -26.52 7.48 16.77
C TRP A 486 -26.56 6.10 16.12
N ASP A 487 -26.48 6.05 14.79
CA ASP A 487 -26.70 4.84 14.01
C ASP A 487 -25.53 4.49 13.07
N GLY A 488 -25.22 3.20 13.01
CA GLY A 488 -24.47 2.54 11.96
C GLY A 488 -22.96 2.75 11.98
N PHE A 489 -22.31 2.22 10.93
CA PHE A 489 -20.89 2.35 10.66
C PHE A 489 -20.50 3.82 10.37
N THR A 490 -20.33 4.63 11.42
CA THR A 490 -19.82 6.00 11.28
C THR A 490 -18.83 6.43 12.39
N ARG A 491 -18.10 7.51 12.11
CA ARG A 491 -17.39 8.27 13.15
C ARG A 491 -18.38 9.19 13.86
N HIS A 492 -18.34 9.22 15.18
CA HIS A 492 -19.09 10.18 15.99
C HIS A 492 -18.15 11.19 16.61
N HIS A 493 -18.24 12.43 16.13
CA HIS A 493 -17.51 13.59 16.62
C HIS A 493 -18.36 14.35 17.65
N PHE A 494 -17.78 14.63 18.83
CA PHE A 494 -18.42 15.46 19.84
C PHE A 494 -17.65 16.76 20.06
N GLU A 495 -18.37 17.85 20.34
CA GLU A 495 -17.80 19.13 20.77
C GLU A 495 -18.71 19.76 21.84
N ALA A 496 -18.11 20.20 22.95
CA ALA A 496 -18.80 20.82 24.05
C ALA A 496 -18.04 22.06 24.56
N THR A 497 -18.81 23.11 24.88
CA THR A 497 -18.29 24.31 25.55
C THR A 497 -18.55 24.22 27.05
N ILE A 498 -17.51 24.37 27.87
CA ILE A 498 -17.60 24.34 29.34
C ILE A 498 -17.00 25.61 29.95
N PRO A 499 -17.41 26.02 31.16
CA PRO A 499 -16.68 27.05 31.90
C PRO A 499 -15.24 26.60 32.15
N GLN A 500 -14.25 27.45 31.91
CA GLN A 500 -12.84 27.10 32.14
C GLN A 500 -12.56 26.73 33.61
N SER A 501 -13.37 27.21 34.55
CA SER A 501 -13.31 26.81 35.95
C SER A 501 -13.59 25.32 36.21
N ALA A 502 -14.06 24.57 35.21
CA ALA A 502 -14.23 23.12 35.27
C ALA A 502 -12.92 22.34 34.98
N LEU A 503 -11.89 23.01 34.45
CA LEU A 503 -10.57 22.45 34.22
C LEU A 503 -9.74 22.45 35.51
N HIS A 504 -8.88 21.44 35.64
CA HIS A 504 -7.89 21.38 36.71
C HIS A 504 -6.52 21.83 36.18
N GLU A 505 -5.76 22.53 37.03
CA GLU A 505 -4.30 22.61 36.87
C GLU A 505 -3.73 21.20 37.12
N GLY A 506 -3.00 20.64 36.15
CA GLY A 506 -2.57 19.25 36.19
C GLY A 506 -3.53 18.32 35.43
N GLU A 507 -3.83 17.16 36.03
CA GLU A 507 -4.59 16.07 35.38
C GLU A 507 -6.06 16.42 35.15
N ASN A 508 -6.55 16.14 33.95
CA ASN A 508 -7.93 16.24 33.53
C ASN A 508 -8.37 14.92 32.87
N ASP A 509 -9.49 14.38 33.34
CA ASP A 509 -10.00 13.07 32.94
C ASP A 509 -11.25 13.20 32.07
N LEU A 510 -11.19 12.69 30.84
CA LEU A 510 -12.35 12.43 29.99
C LEU A 510 -12.89 11.03 30.29
N LEU A 511 -14.14 10.93 30.73
CA LEU A 511 -14.84 9.67 30.92
C LEU A 511 -15.77 9.42 29.73
N LEU A 512 -15.59 8.28 29.07
CA LEU A 512 -16.48 7.76 28.04
C LEU A 512 -17.33 6.63 28.63
N ASN A 513 -18.65 6.80 28.68
CA ASN A 513 -19.57 5.71 28.95
C ASN A 513 -20.10 5.15 27.63
N VAL A 514 -19.84 3.88 27.38
CA VAL A 514 -20.42 3.13 26.26
C VAL A 514 -21.61 2.33 26.80
N ILE A 515 -22.80 2.57 26.26
CA ILE A 515 -24.06 2.04 26.77
C ILE A 515 -24.74 1.23 25.65
N PRO A 516 -24.57 -0.11 25.63
CA PRO A 516 -25.15 -0.96 24.58
C PRO A 516 -26.67 -0.77 24.44
N GLN A 517 -27.15 -0.68 23.20
CA GLN A 517 -28.57 -0.54 22.92
C GLN A 517 -29.29 -1.91 22.93
N PRO A 518 -30.59 -2.00 23.30
CA PRO A 518 -31.29 -3.28 23.45
C PRO A 518 -31.34 -4.16 22.20
N ALA A 519 -31.14 -3.57 21.01
CA ALA A 519 -31.18 -4.27 19.74
C ALA A 519 -29.84 -4.88 19.32
N ILE A 520 -28.72 -4.53 19.95
CA ILE A 520 -27.39 -5.07 19.62
C ILE A 520 -26.91 -6.05 20.71
N PRO A 521 -26.38 -7.22 20.33
CA PRO A 521 -25.90 -8.22 21.29
C PRO A 521 -24.62 -7.79 22.02
N ALA A 522 -23.79 -6.99 21.36
CA ALA A 522 -22.63 -6.31 21.92
C ALA A 522 -22.38 -5.04 21.10
N GLU A 523 -21.81 -4.03 21.76
CA GLU A 523 -21.29 -2.81 21.18
C GLU A 523 -19.81 -3.01 20.84
N ASP A 524 -19.39 -2.41 19.72
CA ASP A 524 -18.02 -2.45 19.23
C ASP A 524 -17.62 -1.04 18.74
N ILE A 525 -16.80 -0.35 19.53
CA ILE A 525 -16.40 1.05 19.31
C ILE A 525 -14.92 1.22 19.63
N SER A 526 -14.21 2.00 18.81
CA SER A 526 -12.85 2.46 19.08
C SER A 526 -12.84 3.95 19.45
N PHE A 527 -12.14 4.32 20.52
CA PHE A 527 -11.91 5.72 20.91
C PHE A 527 -10.56 6.18 20.37
N ASP A 528 -10.56 7.34 19.74
CA ASP A 528 -9.43 7.87 18.98
C ASP A 528 -8.67 8.90 19.83
N TRP A 529 -9.14 10.16 19.86
CA TRP A 529 -8.50 11.26 20.57
C TRP A 529 -9.50 12.19 21.25
N PHE A 530 -9.00 13.09 22.11
CA PHE A 530 -9.71 14.29 22.53
C PHE A 530 -8.79 15.50 22.70
N GLU A 531 -9.35 16.70 22.52
CA GLU A 531 -8.67 17.97 22.65
C GLU A 531 -9.34 18.89 23.68
N ILE A 532 -8.55 19.74 24.31
CA ILE A 532 -9.03 20.83 25.17
C ILE A 532 -8.42 22.17 24.72
N ASP A 533 -9.26 23.08 24.24
CA ASP A 533 -8.90 24.48 24.01
C ASP A 533 -9.17 25.30 25.28
N TYR A 534 -8.17 26.00 25.81
CA TYR A 534 -8.30 26.81 27.04
C TYR A 534 -7.39 28.04 27.03
N ASP A 535 -7.69 28.99 27.91
CA ASP A 535 -6.84 30.16 28.14
C ASP A 535 -5.72 29.80 29.11
N ARG A 536 -4.48 29.91 28.65
CA ARG A 536 -3.27 29.63 29.41
C ARG A 536 -2.58 30.94 29.83
N LEU A 537 -1.99 30.98 31.02
CA LEU A 537 -1.17 32.10 31.48
C LEU A 537 0.16 32.14 30.72
N PHE A 538 0.75 33.33 30.58
CA PHE A 538 2.14 33.48 30.13
C PHE A 538 3.12 33.02 31.24
N GLN A 539 3.22 31.72 31.41
CA GLN A 539 4.07 31.07 32.40
C GLN A 539 4.91 29.96 31.76
N ALA A 540 6.23 30.09 31.95
CA ALA A 540 7.19 29.07 31.58
C ALA A 540 7.06 27.85 32.50
N VAL A 541 7.12 26.67 31.90
CA VAL A 541 7.17 25.38 32.57
C VAL A 541 8.44 24.69 32.10
N ALA A 542 9.21 24.14 33.04
CA ALA A 542 10.54 23.59 32.75
C ALA A 542 11.44 24.58 31.98
N ASP A 543 11.43 25.86 32.39
CA ASP A 543 12.24 26.93 31.80
C ASP A 543 11.95 27.26 30.32
N GLN A 544 10.76 26.90 29.83
CA GLN A 544 10.34 27.14 28.44
C GLN A 544 8.86 27.50 28.32
N ILE A 545 8.52 28.27 27.28
CA ILE A 545 7.13 28.50 26.84
C ILE A 545 7.04 28.65 25.32
N PHE A 546 6.01 28.05 24.74
CA PHE A 546 5.48 28.38 23.41
C PHE A 546 4.17 29.13 23.59
N PHE A 547 3.99 30.25 22.89
CA PHE A 547 2.72 30.98 22.92
C PHE A 547 2.40 31.62 21.57
N SER A 548 1.10 31.78 21.31
CA SER A 548 0.58 32.48 20.14
C SER A 548 0.00 33.85 20.50
N SER A 549 -0.15 34.70 19.50
CA SER A 549 -0.90 35.94 19.59
C SER A 549 -1.83 36.06 18.39
N ASP A 550 -3.14 36.08 18.66
CA ASP A 550 -4.18 36.25 17.64
C ASP A 550 -4.66 37.69 17.50
N THR A 551 -4.09 38.62 18.28
CA THR A 551 -4.46 40.04 18.24
C THR A 551 -3.37 40.82 17.51
N PRO A 552 -3.64 41.31 16.28
CA PRO A 552 -2.67 42.11 15.55
C PRO A 552 -2.36 43.45 16.24
N GLY A 553 -1.13 43.92 16.10
CA GLY A 553 -0.69 45.25 16.56
C GLY A 553 0.27 45.20 17.75
N ALA A 554 0.68 46.38 18.24
CA ALA A 554 1.67 46.47 19.33
C ALA A 554 1.18 45.78 20.60
N SER A 555 2.01 44.91 21.19
CA SER A 555 1.74 44.20 22.45
C SER A 555 3.01 44.07 23.29
N ASN A 556 2.86 44.15 24.61
CA ASN A 556 3.91 43.85 25.58
C ASN A 556 3.61 42.51 26.26
N PHE A 557 4.44 41.51 26.07
CA PHE A 557 4.29 40.21 26.73
C PHE A 557 5.15 40.16 28.00
N GLN A 558 4.59 39.61 29.08
CA GLN A 558 5.33 39.29 30.29
C GLN A 558 5.17 37.80 30.61
N VAL A 559 6.27 37.06 30.48
CA VAL A 559 6.34 35.63 30.80
C VAL A 559 7.01 35.45 32.15
N ASN A 560 6.37 34.73 33.06
CA ASN A 560 6.90 34.41 34.38
C ASN A 560 7.39 32.95 34.47
N GLY A 561 8.08 32.59 35.56
CA GLY A 561 8.32 31.18 35.91
C GLY A 561 9.66 30.58 35.49
N PHE A 562 10.59 31.39 34.98
CA PHE A 562 11.96 30.91 34.69
C PHE A 562 12.78 30.78 35.97
N THR A 563 13.67 29.80 36.04
CA THR A 563 14.57 29.54 37.17
C THR A 563 15.91 30.27 37.06
N THR A 564 16.24 30.79 35.87
CA THR A 564 17.50 31.49 35.57
C THR A 564 17.28 32.78 34.77
N ALA A 565 18.25 33.70 34.84
CA ALA A 565 18.26 34.94 34.06
C ALA A 565 18.70 34.74 32.60
N ALA A 566 19.31 33.60 32.26
CA ALA A 566 19.83 33.31 30.93
C ALA A 566 18.72 32.81 29.99
N ILE A 567 17.86 33.74 29.56
CA ILE A 567 16.66 33.48 28.76
C ILE A 567 16.84 34.10 27.37
N ALA A 568 16.51 33.34 26.33
CA ALA A 568 16.42 33.82 24.96
C ALA A 568 14.96 33.75 24.48
N ALA A 569 14.57 34.68 23.61
CA ALA A 569 13.24 34.74 23.02
C ALA A 569 13.33 34.84 21.50
N TYR A 570 12.40 34.19 20.81
CA TYR A 570 12.35 34.06 19.36
C TYR A 570 10.94 34.26 18.86
N ASP A 571 10.79 34.93 17.72
CA ASP A 571 9.60 34.83 16.88
C ASP A 571 9.77 33.61 15.97
N ILE A 572 8.89 32.62 16.14
CA ILE A 572 8.87 31.35 15.41
C ILE A 572 7.63 31.26 14.49
N THR A 573 7.01 32.40 14.15
CA THR A 573 5.87 32.46 13.24
C THR A 573 6.22 31.82 11.88
N ALA A 574 7.43 32.06 11.39
CA ALA A 574 7.99 31.37 10.23
C ALA A 574 9.10 30.39 10.71
N PRO A 575 8.80 29.09 10.90
CA PRO A 575 9.70 28.18 11.62
C PRO A 575 11.03 27.90 10.93
N ASN A 576 11.09 28.00 9.58
CA ASN A 576 12.34 27.90 8.83
C ASN A 576 13.16 29.21 8.85
N THR A 577 12.58 30.33 9.27
CA THR A 577 13.26 31.63 9.33
C THR A 577 12.97 32.34 10.66
N PRO A 578 13.29 31.70 11.81
CA PRO A 578 13.02 32.28 13.11
C PRO A 578 13.83 33.56 13.31
N ILE A 579 13.27 34.48 14.09
CA ILE A 579 13.87 35.79 14.38
C ILE A 579 14.26 35.83 15.86
N LEU A 580 15.51 36.14 16.15
CA LEU A 580 16.01 36.34 17.50
C LEU A 580 15.54 37.68 18.06
N ILE A 581 14.86 37.66 19.22
CA ILE A 581 14.42 38.85 19.93
C ILE A 581 15.53 39.28 20.89
N THR A 582 16.13 40.43 20.61
CA THR A 582 17.26 41.00 21.36
C THR A 582 16.80 42.04 22.37
N GLY A 583 17.49 42.12 23.50
CA GLY A 583 17.19 43.09 24.56
C GLY A 583 15.83 42.96 25.27
N PRO A 584 15.24 41.76 25.49
CA PRO A 584 14.10 41.64 26.40
C PRO A 584 14.52 42.03 27.83
N ILE A 585 13.57 42.52 28.63
CA ILE A 585 13.83 42.89 30.02
C ILE A 585 13.67 41.65 30.90
N ILE A 586 14.76 41.24 31.54
CA ILE A 586 14.76 40.13 32.51
C ILE A 586 14.73 40.69 33.93
N SER A 587 13.72 40.32 34.72
CA SER A 587 13.53 40.82 36.08
C SER A 587 13.38 39.68 37.10
N PRO A 588 14.08 39.73 38.26
CA PRO A 588 13.93 38.74 39.32
C PRO A 588 12.54 38.82 39.99
N GLN A 589 11.98 37.66 40.33
CA GLN A 589 10.65 37.46 40.91
C GLN A 589 10.75 36.47 42.09
N GLY A 590 11.23 36.93 43.25
CA GLY A 590 11.15 36.18 44.50
C GLY A 590 11.74 34.75 44.48
N GLY A 591 12.82 34.53 43.72
CA GLY A 591 13.43 33.21 43.52
C GLY A 591 13.27 32.62 42.11
N SER A 592 12.51 33.31 41.25
CA SER A 592 12.37 33.03 39.81
C SER A 592 12.71 34.27 38.99
N TYR A 593 12.56 34.20 37.67
CA TYR A 593 12.76 35.30 36.73
C TYR A 593 11.55 35.45 35.81
N SER A 594 11.34 36.69 35.35
CA SER A 594 10.35 37.04 34.33
C SER A 594 11.05 37.66 33.14
N LEU A 595 10.53 37.37 31.95
CA LEU A 595 10.92 37.97 30.68
C LEU A 595 9.80 38.91 30.22
N SER A 596 10.14 40.16 29.92
CA SER A 596 9.21 41.13 29.31
C SER A 596 9.74 41.57 27.96
N LEU A 597 8.90 41.50 26.92
CA LEU A 597 9.26 41.93 25.58
C LEU A 597 8.11 42.68 24.90
N GLY A 598 8.44 43.72 24.13
CA GLY A 598 7.52 44.40 23.23
C GLY A 598 7.62 43.86 21.81
N SER A 599 6.48 43.73 21.12
CA SER A 599 6.41 43.21 19.74
C SER A 599 5.19 43.76 18.99
N HIS A 600 5.14 43.54 17.66
CA HIS A 600 4.00 43.88 16.81
C HIS A 600 3.47 42.61 16.13
N PRO A 601 2.83 41.68 16.87
CA PRO A 601 2.29 40.46 16.31
C PRO A 601 1.30 40.72 15.17
N ALA A 602 1.27 39.82 14.20
CA ALA A 602 0.12 39.60 13.34
C ALA A 602 -0.80 38.55 13.99
N SER A 603 -2.01 38.37 13.45
CA SER A 603 -2.87 37.26 13.88
C SER A 603 -2.17 35.93 13.62
N GLY A 604 -2.10 35.06 14.62
CA GLY A 604 -1.40 33.77 14.53
C GLY A 604 0.12 33.84 14.68
N SER A 605 0.69 34.98 15.12
CA SER A 605 2.12 35.07 15.45
C SER A 605 2.47 34.08 16.56
N ARG A 606 3.62 33.40 16.45
CA ARG A 606 4.08 32.38 17.42
C ARG A 606 5.45 32.77 17.98
N TYR A 607 5.61 32.58 19.28
CA TYR A 607 6.83 32.93 20.02
C TYR A 607 7.31 31.75 20.87
N LEU A 608 8.62 31.68 21.05
CA LEU A 608 9.29 30.75 21.95
C LEU A 608 10.22 31.54 22.87
N ALA A 609 10.11 31.32 24.18
CA ALA A 609 11.10 31.79 25.15
C ALA A 609 11.62 30.61 25.96
N ALA A 610 12.94 30.47 26.05
CA ALA A 610 13.59 29.33 26.67
C ALA A 610 14.88 29.75 27.40
N ALA A 611 15.17 29.12 28.53
CA ALA A 611 16.49 29.21 29.14
C ALA A 611 17.53 28.40 28.36
N ALA A 612 18.82 28.73 28.51
CA ALA A 612 19.90 28.03 27.82
C ALA A 612 19.97 26.51 28.07
N ALA A 613 19.47 26.03 29.21
CA ALA A 613 19.42 24.61 29.57
C ALA A 613 18.20 23.87 29.00
N ALA A 614 17.17 24.60 28.55
CA ALA A 614 15.98 24.03 27.92
C ALA A 614 16.16 23.81 26.40
N VAL A 615 17.23 24.36 25.81
CA VAL A 615 17.59 24.14 24.39
C VAL A 615 18.12 22.72 24.21
N ARG A 616 17.57 21.99 23.23
CA ARG A 616 17.84 20.56 23.00
C ARG A 616 19.11 20.32 22.17
N SER A 617 19.66 19.12 22.32
CA SER A 617 20.54 18.53 21.29
C SER A 617 19.69 17.74 20.29
N PRO A 618 20.11 17.61 19.01
CA PRO A 618 19.41 16.77 18.04
C PRO A 618 19.33 15.31 18.49
N LYS A 619 18.30 14.59 18.02
CA LYS A 619 18.14 13.14 18.26
C LYS A 619 19.31 12.35 17.69
N ALA A 620 19.78 12.72 16.50
CA ALA A 620 20.96 12.15 15.87
C ALA A 620 21.71 13.18 15.01
N LEU A 621 23.02 12.99 14.88
CA LEU A 621 23.89 13.76 14.00
C LEU A 621 24.94 12.82 13.40
N GLN A 622 24.95 12.69 12.08
CA GLN A 622 25.88 11.80 11.37
C GLN A 622 26.36 12.40 10.05
N SER A 623 27.60 12.11 9.67
CA SER A 623 28.09 12.41 8.32
C SER A 623 27.43 11.50 7.29
N TYR A 624 27.25 12.03 6.09
CA TYR A 624 26.68 11.32 4.95
C TYR A 624 27.40 11.75 3.67
N VAL A 625 27.66 10.77 2.81
CA VAL A 625 28.22 10.99 1.48
C VAL A 625 27.26 10.34 0.48
N ALA A 626 26.60 11.16 -0.31
CA ALA A 626 25.59 10.69 -1.26
C ALA A 626 26.21 9.77 -2.33
N PRO A 627 25.66 8.57 -2.56
CA PRO A 627 26.01 7.77 -3.72
C PRO A 627 25.48 8.43 -5.02
N ASP A 628 26.10 8.12 -6.16
CA ASP A 628 25.56 8.52 -7.46
C ASP A 628 24.41 7.57 -7.84
N LEU A 629 23.17 7.95 -7.50
CA LEU A 629 21.96 7.21 -7.89
C LEU A 629 21.15 7.94 -8.96
N MET A 630 21.36 9.24 -9.13
CA MET A 630 20.68 10.07 -10.12
C MET A 630 21.45 10.21 -11.43
N GLY A 631 22.71 9.74 -11.48
CA GLY A 631 23.54 9.75 -12.67
C GLY A 631 22.90 8.99 -13.85
N THR A 632 23.12 9.49 -15.06
CA THR A 632 22.57 8.87 -16.29
C THR A 632 23.44 7.75 -16.84
N SER A 633 24.59 7.46 -16.22
CA SER A 633 25.52 6.41 -16.64
C SER A 633 25.18 5.02 -16.10
N HIS A 634 24.28 4.92 -15.12
CA HIS A 634 23.84 3.65 -14.54
C HIS A 634 22.94 2.87 -15.51
N GLY A 635 22.75 1.58 -15.25
CA GLY A 635 21.84 0.72 -16.03
C GLY A 635 21.71 -0.65 -15.37
N ALA A 636 20.48 -1.15 -15.26
CA ALA A 636 20.18 -2.44 -14.65
C ALA A 636 19.00 -3.10 -15.38
N ASP A 637 18.99 -4.43 -15.38
CA ASP A 637 17.84 -5.25 -15.75
C ASP A 637 17.08 -5.70 -14.49
N GLU A 638 17.79 -5.84 -13.37
CA GLU A 638 17.25 -6.17 -12.06
C GLU A 638 17.88 -5.29 -10.97
N ILE A 639 17.04 -4.66 -10.15
CA ILE A 639 17.46 -3.78 -9.06
C ILE A 639 17.12 -4.43 -7.74
N PHE A 640 18.13 -4.61 -6.88
CA PHE A 640 17.96 -5.07 -5.50
C PHE A 640 17.97 -3.87 -4.57
N ILE A 641 16.93 -3.73 -3.75
CA ILE A 641 16.83 -2.71 -2.70
C ILE A 641 16.84 -3.45 -1.36
N THR A 642 17.79 -3.12 -0.49
CA THR A 642 18.10 -3.93 0.68
C THR A 642 18.50 -3.05 1.87
N HIS A 643 18.26 -3.53 3.09
CA HIS A 643 18.86 -2.94 4.28
C HIS A 643 20.38 -3.17 4.32
N ALA A 644 21.11 -2.29 4.99
CA ALA A 644 22.57 -2.33 5.11
C ALA A 644 23.09 -3.70 5.62
N ASP A 645 22.38 -4.30 6.57
CA ASP A 645 22.74 -5.58 7.19
C ASP A 645 22.73 -6.76 6.20
N PHE A 646 22.01 -6.63 5.08
CA PHE A 646 21.86 -7.68 4.07
C PHE A 646 22.68 -7.42 2.80
N LEU A 647 23.31 -6.25 2.65
CA LEU A 647 24.04 -5.83 1.43
C LEU A 647 24.96 -6.93 0.87
N THR A 648 25.79 -7.54 1.73
CA THR A 648 26.78 -8.54 1.30
C THR A 648 26.11 -9.82 0.79
N ALA A 649 25.04 -10.28 1.44
CA ALA A 649 24.32 -11.49 1.01
C ALA A 649 23.46 -11.21 -0.23
N THR A 650 22.80 -10.06 -0.31
CA THR A 650 22.07 -9.60 -1.49
C THR A 650 22.98 -9.54 -2.72
N GLN A 651 24.23 -9.08 -2.57
CA GLN A 651 25.21 -9.08 -3.66
C GLN A 651 25.47 -10.48 -4.23
N GLN A 652 25.39 -11.55 -3.43
CA GLN A 652 25.58 -12.93 -3.92
C GLN A 652 24.46 -13.41 -4.85
N LEU A 653 23.25 -12.86 -4.71
CA LEU A 653 22.14 -13.12 -5.62
C LEU A 653 22.30 -12.26 -6.88
N ALA A 654 22.64 -10.99 -6.73
CA ALA A 654 22.93 -10.08 -7.84
C ALA A 654 24.06 -10.63 -8.75
N ASP A 655 25.13 -11.16 -8.17
CA ASP A 655 26.24 -11.79 -8.89
C ASP A 655 25.78 -13.04 -9.66
N TYR A 656 24.90 -13.84 -9.06
CA TYR A 656 24.32 -15.01 -9.72
C TYR A 656 23.48 -14.62 -10.93
N ARG A 657 22.66 -13.59 -10.81
CA ARG A 657 21.86 -13.02 -11.91
C ARG A 657 22.76 -12.45 -13.02
N THR A 658 23.90 -11.87 -12.66
CA THR A 658 24.95 -11.48 -13.62
C THR A 658 25.49 -12.67 -14.41
N THR A 659 25.69 -13.85 -13.79
CA THR A 659 26.10 -15.06 -14.53
C THR A 659 25.06 -15.53 -15.55
N GLN A 660 23.80 -15.10 -15.40
CA GLN A 660 22.70 -15.37 -16.32
C GLN A 660 22.48 -14.23 -17.35
N GLY A 661 23.40 -13.26 -17.38
CA GLY A 661 23.44 -12.15 -18.32
C GLY A 661 22.55 -10.97 -17.95
N LEU A 662 22.08 -10.85 -16.71
CA LEU A 662 21.37 -9.65 -16.22
C LEU A 662 22.37 -8.60 -15.74
N ARG A 663 22.14 -7.33 -16.09
CA ARG A 663 22.79 -6.19 -15.41
C ARG A 663 22.11 -6.01 -14.06
N THR A 664 22.87 -6.00 -12.98
CA THR A 664 22.32 -5.90 -11.63
C THR A 664 22.86 -4.69 -10.88
N THR A 665 22.09 -4.18 -9.93
CA THR A 665 22.53 -3.14 -9.00
C THR A 665 21.93 -3.42 -7.63
N VAL A 666 22.73 -3.28 -6.58
CA VAL A 666 22.29 -3.39 -5.18
C VAL A 666 22.33 -2.00 -4.55
N VAL A 667 21.22 -1.59 -3.96
CA VAL A 667 21.04 -0.26 -3.37
C VAL A 667 20.64 -0.39 -1.91
N ASN A 668 21.28 0.38 -1.03
CA ASN A 668 20.86 0.49 0.36
C ASN A 668 19.58 1.34 0.44
N VAL A 669 18.55 0.85 1.13
CA VAL A 669 17.28 1.57 1.26
C VAL A 669 17.44 2.92 1.98
N ASP A 670 18.40 3.06 2.90
CA ASP A 670 18.67 4.34 3.58
C ASP A 670 19.16 5.43 2.64
N ASP A 671 19.91 5.06 1.59
CA ASP A 671 20.31 6.00 0.56
C ASP A 671 19.10 6.51 -0.22
N LEU A 672 18.07 5.66 -0.39
CA LEU A 672 16.83 6.08 -1.03
C LEU A 672 16.08 7.10 -0.17
N TYR A 673 15.97 6.88 1.14
CA TYR A 673 15.35 7.87 2.03
C TYR A 673 16.07 9.20 1.96
N ASN A 674 17.40 9.20 2.02
CA ASN A 674 18.22 10.41 1.98
C ASN A 674 18.08 11.16 0.63
N GLU A 675 18.22 10.45 -0.49
CA GLU A 675 18.31 11.05 -1.82
C GLU A 675 16.96 11.33 -2.48
N PHE A 676 15.96 10.49 -2.22
CA PHE A 676 14.65 10.55 -2.88
C PHE A 676 13.51 10.94 -1.92
N ASN A 677 13.80 11.11 -0.62
CA ASN A 677 12.81 11.58 0.35
C ASN A 677 13.35 12.54 1.43
N ASP A 678 14.46 13.25 1.17
CA ASP A 678 15.05 14.26 2.07
C ASP A 678 15.51 13.71 3.42
N GLY A 679 15.75 12.41 3.50
CA GLY A 679 16.12 11.68 4.71
C GLY A 679 14.92 11.21 5.55
N ILE A 680 13.70 11.60 5.19
CA ILE A 680 12.47 11.18 5.86
C ILE A 680 12.21 9.69 5.54
N TYR A 681 12.03 8.88 6.57
CA TYR A 681 11.74 7.46 6.45
C TYR A 681 10.33 7.25 5.89
N ASN A 682 10.24 6.79 4.64
CA ASN A 682 8.96 6.48 3.98
C ASN A 682 9.22 5.65 2.70
N PRO A 683 8.44 4.59 2.42
CA PRO A 683 8.60 3.74 1.23
C PRO A 683 8.43 4.49 -0.10
N ILE A 684 7.82 5.69 -0.13
CA ILE A 684 7.72 6.51 -1.35
C ILE A 684 9.09 6.84 -1.97
N ALA A 685 10.15 6.83 -1.17
CA ALA A 685 11.52 6.95 -1.63
C ALA A 685 11.88 5.89 -2.69
N ILE A 686 11.40 4.65 -2.48
CA ILE A 686 11.59 3.53 -3.40
C ILE A 686 10.91 3.84 -4.73
N LYS A 687 9.63 4.24 -4.70
CA LYS A 687 8.87 4.60 -5.92
C LYS A 687 9.56 5.71 -6.71
N ARG A 688 10.01 6.77 -6.04
CA ARG A 688 10.70 7.91 -6.68
C ARG A 688 12.04 7.50 -7.29
N PHE A 689 12.79 6.63 -6.62
CA PHE A 689 14.01 6.07 -7.15
C PHE A 689 13.75 5.20 -8.39
N LEU A 690 12.78 4.28 -8.33
CA LEU A 690 12.43 3.43 -9.47
C LEU A 690 11.97 4.26 -10.68
N ALA A 691 11.15 5.30 -10.46
CA ALA A 691 10.75 6.23 -11.51
C ALA A 691 11.95 6.99 -12.12
N ASN A 692 12.89 7.44 -11.28
CA ASN A 692 14.10 8.10 -11.74
C ASN A 692 15.00 7.16 -12.56
N ALA A 693 15.25 5.95 -12.06
CA ALA A 693 16.05 4.94 -12.71
C ALA A 693 15.44 4.53 -14.06
N TYR A 694 14.14 4.26 -14.10
CA TYR A 694 13.42 3.89 -15.32
C TYR A 694 13.53 4.97 -16.40
N ALA A 695 13.49 6.25 -16.01
CA ALA A 695 13.50 7.36 -16.94
C ALA A 695 14.90 7.78 -17.43
N ASN A 696 15.91 7.66 -16.58
CA ASN A 696 17.20 8.33 -16.78
C ASN A 696 18.41 7.39 -16.91
N TRP A 697 18.30 6.13 -16.47
CA TRP A 697 19.40 5.17 -16.63
C TRP A 697 19.48 4.64 -18.07
N GLN A 698 20.63 4.07 -18.42
CA GLN A 698 20.93 3.50 -19.73
C GLN A 698 19.97 2.35 -20.07
N ALA A 699 19.34 2.48 -21.24
CA ALA A 699 18.50 1.43 -21.82
C ALA A 699 19.25 0.09 -21.98
N PRO A 700 18.53 -1.06 -21.96
CA PRO A 700 17.10 -1.18 -21.67
C PRO A 700 16.76 -0.79 -20.21
N ALA A 701 15.52 -0.39 -19.95
CA ALA A 701 15.09 -0.10 -18.58
C ALA A 701 14.97 -1.39 -17.75
N ALA A 702 15.10 -1.28 -16.43
CA ALA A 702 14.96 -2.42 -15.51
C ALA A 702 13.63 -3.15 -15.73
N SER A 703 13.64 -4.48 -15.58
CA SER A 703 12.45 -5.34 -15.69
C SER A 703 12.02 -5.87 -14.34
N TYR A 704 12.96 -6.01 -13.40
CA TYR A 704 12.77 -6.68 -12.11
C TYR A 704 13.22 -5.79 -10.95
N VAL A 705 12.52 -5.88 -9.83
CA VAL A 705 12.89 -5.24 -8.56
C VAL A 705 12.73 -6.25 -7.42
N VAL A 706 13.75 -6.37 -6.57
CA VAL A 706 13.71 -7.22 -5.38
C VAL A 706 13.87 -6.38 -4.13
N LEU A 707 12.88 -6.43 -3.23
CA LEU A 707 12.95 -5.85 -1.90
C LEU A 707 13.48 -6.89 -0.91
N VAL A 708 14.56 -6.59 -0.19
CA VAL A 708 15.20 -7.52 0.74
C VAL A 708 15.15 -6.97 2.17
N GLY A 709 14.48 -7.71 3.04
CA GLY A 709 14.24 -7.35 4.44
C GLY A 709 12.78 -7.55 4.84
N ASP A 710 12.60 -7.97 6.08
CA ASP A 710 11.29 -8.05 6.72
C ASP A 710 10.88 -6.72 7.37
N GLY A 711 9.63 -6.63 7.84
CA GLY A 711 9.12 -5.49 8.57
C GLY A 711 7.64 -5.64 8.91
N ASP A 712 7.09 -4.66 9.60
CA ASP A 712 5.68 -4.60 9.97
C ASP A 712 5.17 -3.14 9.92
N TRP A 713 3.94 -2.91 10.38
CA TRP A 713 3.30 -1.59 10.41
C TRP A 713 3.54 -0.78 11.70
N ASP A 714 4.27 -1.31 12.69
CA ASP A 714 4.52 -0.61 13.96
C ASP A 714 5.80 0.25 13.93
N PHE A 715 5.86 1.20 12.98
CA PHE A 715 7.05 2.01 12.72
C PHE A 715 7.49 2.90 13.88
N LEU A 716 6.52 3.38 14.65
CA LEU A 716 6.74 4.28 15.79
C LEU A 716 6.95 3.52 17.10
N GLY A 717 6.91 2.17 17.06
CA GLY A 717 7.13 1.32 18.22
C GLY A 717 6.06 1.50 19.30
N PHE A 718 4.81 1.67 18.87
CA PHE A 718 3.66 1.79 19.73
C PHE A 718 3.35 0.42 20.37
N ARG A 719 3.20 0.38 21.71
CA ARG A 719 2.88 -0.87 22.44
C ARG A 719 3.79 -2.06 22.11
N PRO A 720 5.11 -1.95 22.39
CA PRO A 720 6.05 -3.04 22.16
C PRO A 720 5.75 -4.31 22.98
N ASP A 721 4.97 -4.18 24.06
CA ASP A 721 4.45 -5.32 24.83
C ASP A 721 3.40 -6.15 24.06
N ARG A 722 2.73 -5.53 23.09
CA ARG A 722 1.68 -6.14 22.26
C ARG A 722 2.18 -6.50 20.86
N TYR A 723 2.90 -5.59 20.22
CA TYR A 723 3.34 -5.72 18.83
C TYR A 723 4.83 -6.04 18.71
N GLY A 724 5.55 -6.19 19.82
CA GLY A 724 6.93 -6.64 19.82
C GLY A 724 7.92 -5.52 19.46
N THR A 725 9.16 -5.91 19.19
CA THR A 725 10.27 -4.98 18.90
C THR A 725 11.15 -5.52 17.77
N ALA A 726 10.56 -6.27 16.84
CA ALA A 726 11.31 -6.81 15.72
C ALA A 726 11.85 -5.64 14.87
N PRO A 727 13.09 -5.69 14.37
CA PRO A 727 13.59 -4.65 13.49
C PRO A 727 12.80 -4.59 12.18
N ILE A 728 12.43 -3.37 11.76
CA ILE A 728 11.83 -3.12 10.44
C ILE A 728 12.96 -2.83 9.46
N TYR A 729 13.41 -3.86 8.74
CA TYR A 729 14.49 -3.74 7.74
C TYR A 729 14.00 -3.13 6.42
N MET A 730 12.76 -3.43 6.02
CA MET A 730 12.14 -2.92 4.80
C MET A 730 10.66 -2.64 5.04
N PRO A 731 10.23 -1.37 5.10
CA PRO A 731 8.85 -1.03 5.41
C PRO A 731 7.89 -1.56 4.34
N PRO A 732 6.64 -1.89 4.70
CA PRO A 732 5.58 -2.04 3.72
C PRO A 732 5.21 -0.71 3.09
N ASN A 733 4.62 -0.77 1.91
CA ASN A 733 3.93 0.36 1.30
C ASN A 733 2.46 0.29 1.71
N LEU A 734 2.14 0.81 2.89
CA LEU A 734 0.76 0.87 3.38
C LEU A 734 -0.13 1.69 2.45
N ALA A 735 -1.26 1.10 2.07
CA ALA A 735 -2.26 1.75 1.24
C ALA A 735 -3.66 1.18 1.48
N TRP A 736 -4.66 2.04 1.40
CA TRP A 736 -6.10 1.77 1.44
C TRP A 736 -6.59 1.14 0.14
N VAL A 737 -6.11 -0.08 -0.13
CA VAL A 737 -6.37 -0.81 -1.38
C VAL A 737 -7.28 -2.02 -1.23
N ASP A 738 -7.54 -2.45 0.01
CA ASP A 738 -8.43 -3.58 0.30
C ASP A 738 -9.82 -3.07 0.71
N PRO A 739 -10.90 -3.48 0.04
CA PRO A 739 -12.21 -2.92 0.31
C PRO A 739 -12.93 -3.55 1.53
N TRP A 740 -12.39 -4.61 2.15
CA TRP A 740 -12.89 -5.19 3.40
C TRP A 740 -11.98 -4.87 4.60
N GLN A 741 -10.67 -4.94 4.39
CA GLN A 741 -9.64 -4.72 5.41
C GLN A 741 -9.04 -3.31 5.36
N GLY A 742 -9.35 -2.48 4.36
CA GLY A 742 -8.81 -1.12 4.27
C GLY A 742 -7.31 -1.12 3.93
N GLU A 743 -6.50 -0.80 4.93
CA GLU A 743 -5.07 -0.58 4.78
C GLU A 743 -4.25 -1.88 4.87
N VAL A 744 -3.47 -2.16 3.82
CA VAL A 744 -2.54 -3.30 3.72
C VAL A 744 -1.28 -2.91 2.94
N ASP A 745 -0.26 -3.79 2.92
CA ASP A 745 0.87 -3.60 2.02
C ASP A 745 0.43 -3.71 0.56
N SER A 746 0.75 -2.69 -0.23
CA SER A 746 0.77 -2.79 -1.68
C SER A 746 2.16 -2.51 -2.23
N THR A 747 3.00 -3.55 -2.22
CA THR A 747 4.31 -3.53 -2.89
C THR A 747 4.22 -3.16 -4.38
N ASN A 748 3.12 -3.52 -5.07
CA ASN A 748 2.94 -3.23 -6.50
C ASN A 748 2.88 -1.73 -6.81
N LEU A 749 2.30 -0.93 -5.92
CA LEU A 749 2.17 0.51 -6.11
C LEU A 749 3.51 1.25 -6.09
N LEU A 750 4.57 0.64 -5.54
CA LEU A 750 5.94 1.15 -5.67
C LEU A 750 6.49 1.00 -7.09
N ALA A 751 5.99 0.03 -7.86
CA ALA A 751 6.40 -0.29 -9.21
C ALA A 751 5.47 0.27 -10.30
N ALA A 752 4.31 0.83 -9.94
CA ALA A 752 3.45 1.62 -10.84
C ALA A 752 4.00 3.06 -10.95
N ILE A 753 4.89 3.28 -11.91
CA ILE A 753 5.75 4.47 -12.05
C ILE A 753 5.56 5.24 -13.36
N VAL A 754 4.83 4.67 -14.33
CA VAL A 754 4.42 5.28 -15.59
C VAL A 754 2.90 5.39 -15.60
N GLY A 755 2.35 6.54 -15.99
CA GLY A 755 0.90 6.76 -15.94
C GLY A 755 0.39 7.15 -14.54
N ASP A 756 -0.93 7.27 -14.43
CA ASP A 756 -1.66 7.45 -13.16
C ASP A 756 -2.64 6.28 -13.03
N ASP A 757 -2.08 5.10 -12.78
CA ASP A 757 -2.83 3.85 -12.70
C ASP A 757 -2.17 2.85 -11.73
N ILE A 758 -2.82 1.71 -11.55
CA ILE A 758 -2.46 0.66 -10.57
C ILE A 758 -1.53 -0.42 -11.14
N ILE A 759 -1.16 -0.35 -12.42
CA ILE A 759 -0.45 -1.43 -13.09
C ILE A 759 1.06 -1.28 -12.81
N PRO A 760 1.74 -2.31 -12.26
CA PRO A 760 3.16 -2.22 -12.02
C PRO A 760 3.95 -2.31 -13.35
N ASP A 761 4.80 -1.32 -13.60
CA ASP A 761 5.69 -1.27 -14.77
C ASP A 761 6.92 -2.17 -14.61
N LEU A 762 7.28 -2.50 -13.38
CA LEU A 762 8.38 -3.39 -13.04
C LEU A 762 7.83 -4.62 -12.32
N ALA A 763 8.33 -5.81 -12.65
CA ALA A 763 8.00 -7.00 -11.89
C ALA A 763 8.70 -6.94 -10.52
N ILE A 764 7.92 -6.72 -9.46
CA ILE A 764 8.44 -6.52 -8.11
C ILE A 764 8.15 -7.75 -7.22
N GLY A 765 9.15 -8.17 -6.45
CA GLY A 765 9.02 -9.24 -5.45
C GLY A 765 9.78 -8.91 -4.17
N ARG A 766 9.49 -9.67 -3.10
CA ARG A 766 10.05 -9.46 -1.77
C ARG A 766 10.73 -10.72 -1.24
N LEU A 767 11.90 -10.55 -0.64
CA LEU A 767 12.58 -11.53 0.21
C LEU A 767 12.47 -11.04 1.66
N PRO A 768 11.38 -11.37 2.36
CA PRO A 768 11.17 -10.91 3.73
C PRO A 768 12.06 -11.78 4.62
N VAL A 769 13.08 -11.19 5.23
CA VAL A 769 14.12 -11.89 6.00
C VAL A 769 14.49 -11.08 7.22
N ASN A 770 14.70 -11.75 8.35
CA ASN A 770 15.04 -11.14 9.63
C ASN A 770 16.54 -11.22 9.96
N ASN A 771 17.30 -12.00 9.19
CA ASN A 771 18.73 -12.21 9.38
C ASN A 771 19.39 -12.75 8.10
N VAL A 772 20.72 -12.74 8.08
CA VAL A 772 21.54 -13.15 6.93
C VAL A 772 21.40 -14.64 6.61
N ASP A 773 21.13 -15.50 7.61
CA ASP A 773 21.00 -16.94 7.41
C ASP A 773 19.73 -17.30 6.63
N GLU A 774 18.61 -16.64 6.94
CA GLU A 774 17.37 -16.75 6.17
C GLU A 774 17.57 -16.32 4.72
N LEU A 775 18.26 -15.20 4.48
CA LEU A 775 18.57 -14.73 3.13
C LEU A 775 19.45 -15.73 2.37
N ASN A 776 20.49 -16.26 3.00
CA ASN A 776 21.34 -17.29 2.39
C ASN A 776 20.55 -18.56 2.06
N ALA A 777 19.60 -18.96 2.91
CA ALA A 777 18.73 -20.10 2.67
C ALA A 777 17.84 -19.89 1.43
N ILE A 778 17.23 -18.70 1.30
CA ILE A 778 16.45 -18.33 0.11
C ILE A 778 17.33 -18.34 -1.15
N ILE A 779 18.51 -17.71 -1.10
CA ILE A 779 19.45 -17.66 -2.24
C ILE A 779 19.87 -19.07 -2.67
N ALA A 780 20.14 -19.96 -1.71
CA ALA A 780 20.48 -21.36 -2.00
C ALA A 780 19.32 -22.09 -2.69
N LYS A 781 18.08 -21.87 -2.25
CA LYS A 781 16.88 -22.43 -2.88
C LYS A 781 16.71 -21.96 -4.33
N ILE A 782 16.83 -20.65 -4.59
CA ILE A 782 16.76 -20.07 -5.94
C ILE A 782 17.81 -20.71 -6.86
N LYS A 783 19.08 -20.71 -6.41
CA LYS A 783 20.21 -21.28 -7.19
C LYS A 783 20.01 -22.76 -7.49
N SER A 784 19.57 -23.53 -6.50
CA SER A 784 19.32 -24.97 -6.64
C SER A 784 18.17 -25.24 -7.63
N TYR A 785 17.06 -24.52 -7.48
CA TYR A 785 15.88 -24.68 -8.33
C TYR A 785 16.21 -24.41 -9.80
N GLU A 786 16.90 -23.31 -10.10
CA GLU A 786 17.23 -22.95 -11.49
C GLU A 786 18.37 -23.77 -12.11
N ALA A 787 19.25 -24.33 -11.27
CA ALA A 787 20.30 -25.23 -11.73
C ALA A 787 19.81 -26.68 -11.95
N THR A 788 18.60 -27.01 -11.48
CA THR A 788 18.08 -28.37 -11.55
C THR A 788 17.76 -28.73 -13.01
N PRO A 789 18.39 -29.78 -13.59
CA PRO A 789 18.09 -30.22 -14.95
C PRO A 789 16.66 -30.75 -15.05
N SER A 790 16.21 -31.10 -16.27
CA SER A 790 14.85 -31.64 -16.43
C SER A 790 14.62 -32.90 -15.59
N GLN A 791 13.58 -32.89 -14.75
CA GLN A 791 13.19 -33.97 -13.83
C GLN A 791 11.66 -34.19 -13.86
N PRO A 792 11.16 -35.40 -13.54
CA PRO A 792 9.73 -35.71 -13.60
C PRO A 792 8.83 -34.78 -12.78
N TRP A 793 9.26 -34.33 -11.60
CA TRP A 793 8.48 -33.46 -10.72
C TRP A 793 8.14 -32.10 -11.35
N GLN A 794 8.90 -31.65 -12.35
CA GLN A 794 8.66 -30.38 -13.07
C GLN A 794 7.47 -30.49 -14.05
N GLN A 795 7.00 -31.70 -14.33
CA GLN A 795 5.79 -31.97 -15.11
C GLN A 795 4.61 -32.38 -14.20
N HIS A 796 4.79 -32.30 -12.88
CA HIS A 796 3.77 -32.63 -11.90
C HIS A 796 3.22 -31.36 -11.23
N LEU A 797 1.90 -31.30 -11.05
CA LEU A 797 1.17 -30.20 -10.41
C LEU A 797 0.30 -30.76 -9.28
N ILE A 798 0.20 -30.03 -8.18
CA ILE A 798 -0.74 -30.35 -7.10
C ILE A 798 -1.80 -29.25 -7.06
N PHE A 799 -3.07 -29.64 -7.12
CA PHE A 799 -4.21 -28.75 -6.93
C PHE A 799 -4.92 -29.11 -5.65
N ALA A 800 -4.90 -28.19 -4.69
CA ALA A 800 -5.57 -28.28 -3.42
C ALA A 800 -6.80 -27.36 -3.42
N ALA A 801 -7.89 -27.80 -2.80
CA ALA A 801 -9.11 -27.00 -2.74
C ALA A 801 -9.78 -27.15 -1.38
N ASP A 802 -10.29 -26.02 -0.90
CA ASP A 802 -11.18 -25.96 0.26
C ASP A 802 -12.53 -26.64 -0.04
N ASN A 803 -13.36 -26.80 0.98
CA ASN A 803 -14.59 -27.56 0.86
C ASN A 803 -15.77 -26.76 0.26
N THR A 804 -16.69 -27.47 -0.38
CA THR A 804 -17.92 -26.95 -1.01
C THR A 804 -19.14 -27.78 -0.57
N PRO A 805 -20.39 -27.24 -0.51
CA PRO A 805 -20.81 -25.87 -0.84
C PRO A 805 -20.37 -24.84 0.19
N ASP A 806 -20.01 -23.65 -0.27
CA ASP A 806 -19.59 -22.51 0.56
C ASP A 806 -20.21 -21.21 0.01
N GLU A 807 -20.41 -20.21 0.89
CA GLU A 807 -20.98 -18.91 0.49
C GLU A 807 -20.01 -18.08 -0.37
N ALA A 808 -18.70 -18.31 -0.24
CA ALA A 808 -17.67 -17.64 -1.02
C ALA A 808 -17.41 -18.26 -2.41
N GLY A 809 -17.94 -19.47 -2.69
CA GLY A 809 -17.90 -20.08 -4.02
C GLY A 809 -17.75 -21.61 -4.03
N ASP A 810 -17.75 -22.19 -5.23
CA ASP A 810 -17.49 -23.63 -5.45
C ASP A 810 -16.01 -23.88 -5.73
N PHE A 811 -15.19 -23.94 -4.68
CA PHE A 811 -13.74 -24.05 -4.80
C PHE A 811 -13.27 -25.30 -5.57
N VAL A 812 -13.93 -26.44 -5.37
CA VAL A 812 -13.63 -27.69 -6.09
C VAL A 812 -13.95 -27.54 -7.58
N GLY A 813 -15.13 -26.98 -7.91
CA GLY A 813 -15.54 -26.71 -9.28
C GLY A 813 -14.59 -25.76 -10.00
N LEU A 814 -14.18 -24.67 -9.34
CA LEU A 814 -13.20 -23.70 -9.86
C LEU A 814 -11.84 -24.37 -10.15
N SER A 815 -11.35 -25.18 -9.22
CA SER A 815 -10.09 -25.92 -9.39
C SER A 815 -10.15 -26.89 -10.58
N ASP A 816 -11.22 -27.67 -10.71
CA ASP A 816 -11.39 -28.61 -11.83
C ASP A 816 -11.59 -27.89 -13.18
N GLN A 817 -12.28 -26.75 -13.20
CA GLN A 817 -12.41 -25.90 -14.37
C GLN A 817 -11.05 -25.40 -14.84
N LEU A 818 -10.22 -24.92 -13.92
CA LEU A 818 -8.88 -24.43 -14.21
C LEU A 818 -7.99 -25.55 -14.76
N ILE A 819 -8.01 -26.75 -14.14
CA ILE A 819 -7.29 -27.93 -14.64
C ILE A 819 -7.72 -28.25 -16.07
N SER A 820 -9.02 -28.30 -16.34
CA SER A 820 -9.54 -28.69 -17.65
C SER A 820 -9.24 -27.69 -18.77
N SER A 821 -9.13 -26.40 -18.43
CA SER A 821 -9.01 -25.31 -19.41
C SER A 821 -7.58 -24.83 -19.63
N GLN A 822 -6.72 -24.88 -18.59
CA GLN A 822 -5.38 -24.28 -18.63
C GLN A 822 -4.25 -25.30 -18.56
N VAL A 823 -4.47 -26.51 -18.03
CA VAL A 823 -3.37 -27.48 -17.82
C VAL A 823 -3.19 -28.36 -19.07
N PRO A 824 -2.04 -28.29 -19.76
CA PRO A 824 -1.80 -29.13 -20.92
C PRO A 824 -1.65 -30.62 -20.55
N SER A 825 -2.00 -31.51 -21.48
CA SER A 825 -2.00 -32.97 -21.26
C SER A 825 -0.64 -33.59 -20.91
N GLN A 826 0.47 -32.88 -21.12
CA GLN A 826 1.80 -33.36 -20.71
C GLN A 826 2.07 -33.22 -19.21
N TYR A 827 1.24 -32.48 -18.47
CA TYR A 827 1.36 -32.35 -17.02
C TYR A 827 0.47 -33.38 -16.32
N THR A 828 0.99 -33.96 -15.24
CA THR A 828 0.21 -34.79 -14.32
C THR A 828 -0.31 -33.96 -13.16
N VAL A 829 -1.53 -34.22 -12.71
CA VAL A 829 -2.21 -33.43 -11.67
C VAL A 829 -2.69 -34.34 -10.55
N ASP A 830 -2.18 -34.09 -9.34
CA ASP A 830 -2.72 -34.64 -8.09
C ASP A 830 -3.73 -33.66 -7.48
N ARG A 831 -4.86 -34.20 -7.00
CA ARG A 831 -5.95 -33.42 -6.39
C ARG A 831 -6.03 -33.69 -4.90
N VAL A 832 -5.86 -32.64 -4.09
CA VAL A 832 -6.01 -32.69 -2.63
C VAL A 832 -7.18 -31.82 -2.20
N TYR A 833 -8.40 -32.32 -2.42
CA TYR A 833 -9.64 -31.59 -2.13
C TYR A 833 -10.22 -32.01 -0.79
N LEU A 834 -10.57 -31.06 0.08
CA LEU A 834 -11.15 -31.37 1.38
C LEU A 834 -12.44 -32.20 1.27
N ASN A 835 -13.28 -31.95 0.25
CA ASN A 835 -14.47 -32.78 -0.03
C ASN A 835 -14.16 -34.27 -0.19
N THR A 836 -13.01 -34.61 -0.79
CA THR A 836 -12.61 -36.00 -1.05
C THR A 836 -12.11 -36.69 0.21
N PHE A 837 -11.36 -35.98 1.05
CA PHE A 837 -10.70 -36.55 2.22
C PHE A 837 -11.55 -36.49 3.49
N CYS A 838 -12.38 -35.45 3.64
CA CYS A 838 -13.09 -35.14 4.88
C CYS A 838 -14.58 -34.82 4.69
N GLY A 839 -15.07 -34.75 3.45
CA GLY A 839 -16.47 -34.48 3.14
C GLY A 839 -16.80 -32.97 3.06
N ALA A 840 -18.09 -32.66 2.96
CA ALA A 840 -18.61 -31.30 2.93
C ALA A 840 -18.36 -30.54 4.25
N PRO A 841 -18.42 -29.19 4.26
CA PRO A 841 -18.18 -28.40 5.47
C PRO A 841 -19.01 -28.85 6.66
N GLN A 842 -18.37 -28.93 7.83
CA GLN A 842 -19.04 -29.28 9.08
C GLN A 842 -19.47 -28.03 9.84
N SER A 843 -20.52 -28.14 10.66
CA SER A 843 -21.03 -27.03 11.48
C SER A 843 -20.03 -26.49 12.51
N LEU A 844 -18.96 -27.24 12.80
CA LEU A 844 -17.83 -26.81 13.60
C LEU A 844 -16.56 -27.22 12.83
N PRO A 845 -15.68 -26.27 12.46
CA PRO A 845 -14.45 -26.62 11.77
C PRO A 845 -13.61 -27.58 12.62
N ALA A 846 -13.18 -28.68 12.01
CA ALA A 846 -12.28 -29.65 12.63
C ALA A 846 -11.10 -29.88 11.68
N PRO A 847 -9.86 -30.00 12.19
CA PRO A 847 -8.73 -30.29 11.33
C PRO A 847 -8.96 -31.53 10.45
N CYS A 848 -8.43 -31.52 9.23
CA CYS A 848 -8.48 -32.64 8.27
C CYS A 848 -7.08 -33.25 8.06
N PRO A 849 -6.50 -34.00 9.04
CA PRO A 849 -5.16 -34.55 8.92
C PRO A 849 -4.94 -35.46 7.71
N ALA A 850 -5.99 -36.10 7.20
CA ALA A 850 -5.88 -36.97 6.02
C ALA A 850 -5.47 -36.18 4.77
N ALA A 851 -6.10 -35.03 4.52
CA ALA A 851 -5.75 -34.15 3.41
C ALA A 851 -4.39 -33.47 3.63
N THR A 852 -4.15 -32.95 4.84
CA THR A 852 -2.85 -32.35 5.20
C THR A 852 -1.70 -33.33 4.99
N ASN A 853 -1.85 -34.58 5.46
CA ASN A 853 -0.83 -35.60 5.28
C ASN A 853 -0.63 -35.96 3.81
N GLN A 854 -1.71 -36.04 3.02
CA GLN A 854 -1.59 -36.30 1.59
C GLN A 854 -0.82 -35.18 0.88
N LEU A 855 -1.18 -33.91 1.13
CA LEU A 855 -0.48 -32.75 0.57
C LEU A 855 1.03 -32.79 0.90
N LEU A 856 1.37 -33.04 2.17
CA LEU A 856 2.77 -33.14 2.59
C LEU A 856 3.50 -34.33 1.95
N VAL A 857 2.81 -35.47 1.77
CA VAL A 857 3.36 -36.63 1.07
C VAL A 857 3.65 -36.29 -0.39
N ASP A 858 2.71 -35.67 -1.09
CA ASP A 858 2.85 -35.32 -2.51
C ASP A 858 3.99 -34.31 -2.71
N MET A 859 4.09 -33.30 -1.84
CA MET A 859 5.19 -32.33 -1.84
C MET A 859 6.55 -32.99 -1.53
N ASN A 860 6.62 -33.85 -0.51
CA ASN A 860 7.89 -34.43 -0.05
C ASN A 860 8.40 -35.56 -0.96
N GLN A 861 7.50 -36.36 -1.54
CA GLN A 861 7.88 -37.59 -2.25
C GLN A 861 7.85 -37.40 -3.77
N THR A 862 6.73 -36.93 -4.31
CA THR A 862 6.54 -36.75 -5.76
C THR A 862 7.19 -35.45 -6.22
N GLY A 863 7.04 -34.38 -5.42
CA GLY A 863 7.43 -33.03 -5.81
C GLY A 863 6.48 -32.44 -6.84
N ALA A 864 6.43 -31.11 -6.94
CA ALA A 864 5.58 -30.44 -7.92
C ALA A 864 6.22 -29.15 -8.42
N LEU A 865 5.96 -28.80 -9.67
CA LEU A 865 6.30 -27.49 -10.22
C LEU A 865 5.47 -26.40 -9.53
N PHE A 866 4.16 -26.62 -9.47
CA PHE A 866 3.20 -25.75 -8.80
C PHE A 866 2.41 -26.52 -7.76
N VAL A 867 2.22 -25.89 -6.60
CA VAL A 867 1.15 -26.23 -5.66
C VAL A 867 0.15 -25.09 -5.74
N ASN A 868 -1.00 -25.37 -6.31
CA ASN A 868 -2.09 -24.43 -6.45
C ASN A 868 -3.12 -24.68 -5.35
N TYR A 869 -3.56 -23.63 -4.68
CA TYR A 869 -4.62 -23.71 -3.66
C TYR A 869 -5.72 -22.71 -3.96
N THR A 870 -6.98 -23.17 -3.94
CA THR A 870 -8.18 -22.33 -4.06
C THR A 870 -9.06 -22.51 -2.82
N GLY A 871 -9.31 -21.44 -2.05
CA GLY A 871 -10.08 -21.54 -0.81
C GLY A 871 -9.94 -20.38 0.16
N HIS A 872 -10.36 -20.62 1.41
CA HIS A 872 -10.20 -19.67 2.51
C HIS A 872 -8.79 -19.70 3.10
N GLY A 873 -8.37 -18.58 3.70
CA GLY A 873 -7.05 -18.49 4.30
C GLY A 873 -6.99 -17.47 5.41
N SER A 874 -5.97 -17.64 6.22
CA SER A 874 -5.56 -16.72 7.27
C SER A 874 -4.06 -16.47 7.14
N ILE A 875 -3.55 -15.55 7.96
CA ILE A 875 -2.11 -15.25 8.05
C ILE A 875 -1.28 -16.54 8.14
N THR A 876 -1.72 -17.53 8.91
CA THR A 876 -0.91 -18.70 9.25
C THR A 876 -1.33 -20.01 8.57
N GLY A 877 -2.35 -20.02 7.72
CA GLY A 877 -2.85 -21.27 7.16
C GLY A 877 -3.97 -21.16 6.12
N TRP A 878 -4.16 -22.29 5.43
CA TRP A 878 -5.21 -22.55 4.45
C TRP A 878 -6.34 -23.41 5.05
N ALA A 879 -7.58 -23.04 4.72
CA ALA A 879 -8.84 -23.63 5.19
C ALA A 879 -9.02 -23.61 6.71
N SER A 880 -10.29 -23.58 7.15
CA SER A 880 -10.62 -23.71 8.58
C SER A 880 -10.24 -25.10 9.13
N GLU A 881 -10.16 -26.09 8.24
CA GLU A 881 -9.75 -27.47 8.48
C GLU A 881 -8.23 -27.67 8.52
N GLN A 882 -7.44 -26.59 8.53
CA GLN A 882 -5.97 -26.63 8.66
C GLN A 882 -5.30 -27.48 7.58
N LEU A 883 -5.65 -27.27 6.31
CA LEU A 883 -5.11 -28.04 5.18
C LEU A 883 -3.59 -27.88 5.07
N LEU A 884 -3.09 -26.65 5.22
CA LEU A 884 -1.68 -26.34 5.35
C LEU A 884 -1.53 -25.15 6.30
N THR A 885 -0.65 -25.27 7.30
CA THR A 885 -0.38 -24.20 8.27
C THR A 885 1.12 -24.06 8.52
N THR A 886 1.54 -22.94 9.12
CA THR A 886 2.94 -22.73 9.54
C THR A 886 3.44 -23.84 10.46
N SER A 887 2.55 -24.47 11.24
CA SER A 887 2.88 -25.61 12.11
C SER A 887 3.30 -26.88 11.36
N ASN A 888 2.92 -27.02 10.08
CA ASN A 888 3.26 -28.17 9.26
C ASN A 888 4.64 -28.06 8.58
N ILE A 889 5.17 -26.85 8.45
CA ILE A 889 6.41 -26.56 7.72
C ILE A 889 7.63 -27.35 8.26
N PRO A 890 7.83 -27.52 9.58
CA PRO A 890 8.93 -28.34 10.08
C PRO A 890 8.93 -29.81 9.62
N ALA A 891 7.80 -30.32 9.11
CA ALA A 891 7.68 -31.68 8.56
C ALA A 891 7.98 -31.76 7.06
N MET A 892 8.28 -30.64 6.40
CA MET A 892 8.64 -30.60 4.99
C MET A 892 10.08 -31.10 4.78
N ALA A 893 10.25 -31.95 3.77
CA ALA A 893 11.51 -32.58 3.37
C ALA A 893 11.71 -32.50 1.85
N ASN A 894 11.05 -31.55 1.19
CA ASN A 894 10.96 -31.39 -0.25
C ASN A 894 12.10 -30.52 -0.85
N GLY A 895 13.26 -30.42 -0.21
CA GLY A 895 14.36 -29.54 -0.64
C GLY A 895 14.89 -29.79 -2.05
N ALA A 896 14.74 -31.01 -2.57
CA ALA A 896 15.09 -31.35 -3.95
C ALA A 896 14.01 -30.95 -4.97
N HIS A 897 12.78 -30.66 -4.53
CA HIS A 897 11.58 -30.44 -5.34
C HIS A 897 10.77 -29.26 -4.78
N LEU A 898 11.36 -28.07 -4.82
CA LEU A 898 10.74 -26.86 -4.27
C LEU A 898 9.65 -26.35 -5.22
N PRO A 899 8.36 -26.35 -4.85
CA PRO A 899 7.32 -25.79 -5.69
C PRO A 899 7.33 -24.26 -5.68
N ILE A 900 6.68 -23.69 -6.67
CA ILE A 900 6.11 -22.33 -6.58
C ILE A 900 4.67 -22.48 -6.08
N MET A 901 4.31 -21.74 -5.04
CA MET A 901 2.97 -21.77 -4.45
C MET A 901 2.08 -20.74 -5.14
N LEU A 902 0.93 -21.16 -5.66
CA LEU A 902 -0.10 -20.29 -6.23
C LEU A 902 -1.28 -20.26 -5.27
N SER A 903 -1.33 -19.22 -4.44
CA SER A 903 -2.26 -19.10 -3.31
C SER A 903 -3.47 -18.25 -3.68
N MET A 904 -4.55 -18.89 -4.14
CA MET A 904 -5.82 -18.24 -4.50
C MET A 904 -6.73 -18.11 -3.28
N THR A 905 -6.25 -17.35 -2.27
CA THR A 905 -6.79 -17.25 -0.91
C THR A 905 -6.50 -15.90 -0.27
N CYS A 906 -7.15 -15.60 0.87
CA CYS A 906 -6.89 -14.41 1.68
C CYS A 906 -5.65 -14.55 2.59
N LEU A 907 -4.96 -13.43 2.86
CA LEU A 907 -3.99 -13.17 3.95
C LEU A 907 -2.77 -14.09 4.11
N ASP A 908 -2.62 -15.14 3.32
CA ASP A 908 -1.52 -16.11 3.51
C ASP A 908 -0.12 -15.50 3.23
N GLY A 909 -0.08 -14.34 2.57
CA GLY A 909 1.08 -13.49 2.36
C GLY A 909 1.04 -12.16 3.13
N TYR A 910 0.21 -12.02 4.17
CA TYR A 910 0.15 -10.83 5.03
C TYR A 910 1.38 -10.74 5.94
N TRP A 911 2.51 -10.44 5.31
CA TRP A 911 3.85 -10.47 5.92
C TRP A 911 4.11 -9.37 6.94
N ILE A 912 3.25 -8.36 6.97
CA ILE A 912 3.42 -7.16 7.80
C ILE A 912 2.84 -7.31 9.21
N TYR A 913 2.39 -8.50 9.62
CA TYR A 913 1.82 -8.68 10.95
C TYR A 913 2.91 -8.90 12.01
N PRO A 914 3.02 -8.03 13.03
CA PRO A 914 4.07 -8.15 14.03
C PRO A 914 4.03 -9.49 14.78
N ASN A 915 5.20 -10.11 14.95
CA ASN A 915 5.42 -11.38 15.67
C ASN A 915 4.70 -12.63 15.13
N THR A 916 3.95 -12.54 14.02
CA THR A 916 3.26 -13.69 13.44
C THR A 916 3.66 -13.82 11.97
N PRO A 917 4.72 -14.59 11.67
CA PRO A 917 5.13 -14.79 10.28
C PRO A 917 3.99 -15.47 9.52
N SER A 918 3.68 -14.93 8.36
CA SER A 918 2.69 -15.49 7.45
C SER A 918 3.12 -16.87 6.93
N LEU A 919 2.16 -17.62 6.39
CA LEU A 919 2.40 -18.91 5.78
C LEU A 919 3.43 -18.79 4.65
N ALA A 920 3.25 -17.81 3.76
CA ALA A 920 4.12 -17.60 2.61
C ALA A 920 5.56 -17.23 3.03
N GLU A 921 5.74 -16.34 4.01
CA GLU A 921 7.07 -16.06 4.57
C GLU A 921 7.75 -17.30 5.14
N SER A 922 7.00 -18.07 5.92
CA SER A 922 7.51 -19.27 6.57
C SER A 922 7.95 -20.32 5.54
N LEU A 923 7.19 -20.48 4.45
CA LEU A 923 7.52 -21.39 3.34
C LEU A 923 8.79 -20.98 2.62
N VAL A 924 9.00 -19.69 2.35
CA VAL A 924 10.21 -19.22 1.65
C VAL A 924 11.44 -19.14 2.55
N ARG A 925 11.29 -18.82 3.84
CA ARG A 925 12.43 -18.74 4.78
C ARG A 925 12.98 -20.10 5.18
N THR A 926 12.16 -21.15 5.11
CA THR A 926 12.55 -22.49 5.58
C THR A 926 13.78 -23.01 4.81
N PRO A 927 14.89 -23.32 5.50
CA PRO A 927 16.08 -23.84 4.85
C PRO A 927 15.86 -25.22 4.25
N ALA A 928 16.27 -25.41 2.99
CA ALA A 928 16.24 -26.68 2.28
C ALA A 928 14.88 -27.43 2.26
N ALA A 929 13.77 -26.70 2.40
CA ALA A 929 12.40 -27.20 2.26
C ALA A 929 11.44 -26.02 2.02
N GLY A 930 10.14 -26.30 1.95
CA GLY A 930 9.10 -25.27 1.74
C GLY A 930 8.95 -24.93 0.27
N ALA A 931 8.88 -23.65 -0.06
CA ALA A 931 8.69 -23.15 -1.42
C ALA A 931 9.93 -22.39 -1.92
N VAL A 932 10.12 -22.33 -3.24
CA VAL A 932 11.12 -21.42 -3.85
C VAL A 932 10.58 -19.99 -3.96
N ALA A 933 9.27 -19.83 -4.16
CA ALA A 933 8.54 -18.58 -4.18
C ALA A 933 7.04 -18.82 -4.00
N THR A 934 6.28 -17.77 -3.67
CA THR A 934 4.82 -17.78 -3.65
C THR A 934 4.24 -16.60 -4.44
N PHE A 935 3.02 -16.78 -4.96
CA PHE A 935 2.14 -15.70 -5.41
C PHE A 935 0.93 -15.68 -4.48
N SER A 936 0.93 -14.71 -3.56
CA SER A 936 0.13 -14.70 -2.33
C SER A 936 -0.51 -13.33 -2.08
N ALA A 937 -1.61 -13.30 -1.33
CA ALA A 937 -2.33 -12.08 -1.00
C ALA A 937 -1.87 -11.50 0.35
N THR A 938 -1.65 -10.18 0.39
CA THR A 938 -1.55 -9.39 1.64
C THR A 938 -2.92 -9.00 2.17
N GLY A 939 -3.96 -9.07 1.35
CA GLY A 939 -5.32 -8.67 1.70
C GLY A 939 -6.32 -9.82 1.64
N LEU A 940 -7.57 -9.43 1.79
CA LEU A 940 -8.77 -10.20 1.52
C LEU A 940 -9.08 -10.19 0.02
N GLY A 941 -9.98 -11.06 -0.39
CA GLY A 941 -10.38 -11.17 -1.79
C GLY A 941 -11.55 -12.12 -2.00
N VAL A 942 -11.97 -12.22 -3.27
CA VAL A 942 -13.10 -13.05 -3.70
C VAL A 942 -12.64 -14.09 -4.72
N ALA A 943 -13.27 -15.26 -4.67
CA ALA A 943 -12.89 -16.43 -5.47
C ALA A 943 -12.85 -16.14 -6.98
N THR A 944 -13.77 -15.32 -7.51
CA THR A 944 -13.81 -14.96 -8.94
C THR A 944 -12.61 -14.12 -9.37
N GLY A 945 -12.14 -13.22 -8.51
CA GLY A 945 -10.91 -12.45 -8.73
C GLY A 945 -9.68 -13.34 -8.68
N HIS A 946 -9.62 -14.25 -7.70
CA HIS A 946 -8.52 -15.21 -7.59
C HIS A 946 -8.45 -16.16 -8.80
N GLU A 947 -9.59 -16.69 -9.27
CA GLU A 947 -9.65 -17.53 -10.48
C GLU A 947 -9.08 -16.79 -11.71
N THR A 948 -9.39 -15.50 -11.84
CA THR A 948 -8.90 -14.69 -12.97
C THR A 948 -7.39 -14.50 -12.92
N LEU A 949 -6.83 -14.25 -11.73
CA LEU A 949 -5.38 -14.19 -11.54
C LEU A 949 -4.72 -15.54 -11.89
N ASP A 950 -5.27 -16.63 -11.37
CA ASP A 950 -4.72 -17.96 -11.56
C ASP A 950 -4.76 -18.41 -13.03
N SER A 951 -5.92 -18.22 -13.69
CA SER A 951 -6.07 -18.49 -15.12
C SER A 951 -5.10 -17.64 -15.95
N GLY A 952 -4.94 -16.35 -15.62
CA GLY A 952 -4.00 -15.48 -16.32
C GLY A 952 -2.54 -15.91 -16.15
N PHE A 953 -2.17 -16.38 -14.95
CA PHE A 953 -0.86 -16.94 -14.66
C PHE A 953 -0.61 -18.22 -15.50
N LEU A 954 -1.51 -19.20 -15.42
CA LEU A 954 -1.35 -20.47 -16.12
C LEU A 954 -1.41 -20.30 -17.64
N THR A 955 -2.26 -19.41 -18.16
CA THR A 955 -2.26 -19.02 -19.59
C THR A 955 -0.89 -18.50 -20.01
N ALA A 956 -0.29 -17.59 -19.24
CA ALA A 956 1.02 -17.04 -19.55
C ALA A 956 2.11 -18.12 -19.61
N VAL A 957 2.14 -18.99 -18.60
CA VAL A 957 3.15 -20.05 -18.46
C VAL A 957 2.98 -21.15 -19.51
N PHE A 958 1.80 -21.76 -19.58
CA PHE A 958 1.58 -22.98 -20.36
C PHE A 958 1.23 -22.73 -21.83
N HIS A 959 0.64 -21.58 -22.16
CA HIS A 959 0.17 -21.29 -23.52
C HIS A 959 1.01 -20.23 -24.24
N ASN A 960 1.61 -19.29 -23.49
CA ASN A 960 2.37 -18.18 -24.09
C ASN A 960 3.90 -18.31 -23.92
N GLY A 961 4.37 -19.35 -23.22
CA GLY A 961 5.79 -19.63 -23.06
C GLY A 961 6.53 -18.66 -22.15
N VAL A 962 5.82 -18.02 -21.21
CA VAL A 962 6.41 -17.14 -20.20
C VAL A 962 7.12 -18.01 -19.15
N GLN A 963 8.44 -17.84 -19.02
CA GLN A 963 9.28 -18.69 -18.15
C GLN A 963 9.70 -18.00 -16.84
N GLN A 964 9.55 -16.69 -16.74
CA GLN A 964 9.93 -15.93 -15.55
C GLN A 964 8.71 -15.67 -14.66
N LEU A 965 8.89 -15.81 -13.35
CA LEU A 965 7.83 -15.67 -12.36
C LEU A 965 7.18 -14.27 -12.41
N GLY A 966 8.00 -13.21 -12.44
CA GLY A 966 7.55 -11.82 -12.53
C GLY A 966 6.57 -11.56 -13.68
N PRO A 967 7.00 -11.75 -14.94
CA PRO A 967 6.15 -11.62 -16.12
C PRO A 967 4.89 -12.50 -16.08
N ALA A 968 4.94 -13.70 -15.51
CA ALA A 968 3.75 -14.55 -15.36
C ALA A 968 2.73 -13.96 -14.38
N THR A 969 3.16 -13.45 -13.23
CA THR A 969 2.26 -12.76 -12.27
C THR A 969 1.74 -11.42 -12.80
N LEU A 970 2.51 -10.73 -13.64
CA LEU A 970 2.02 -9.53 -14.31
C LEU A 970 0.94 -9.86 -15.34
N ALA A 971 1.12 -10.93 -16.12
CA ALA A 971 0.09 -11.39 -17.05
C ALA A 971 -1.20 -11.76 -16.31
N ALA A 972 -1.11 -12.37 -15.13
CA ALA A 972 -2.25 -12.59 -14.23
C ALA A 972 -2.95 -11.28 -13.86
N LYS A 973 -2.20 -10.29 -13.38
CA LYS A 973 -2.74 -8.95 -13.03
C LYS A 973 -3.37 -8.25 -14.22
N LEU A 974 -2.83 -8.40 -15.42
CA LEU A 974 -3.40 -7.82 -16.64
C LEU A 974 -4.66 -8.55 -17.12
N ALA A 975 -4.73 -9.86 -16.94
CA ALA A 975 -5.95 -10.62 -17.20
C ALA A 975 -7.07 -10.12 -16.27
N LEU A 976 -6.76 -9.90 -14.99
CA LEU A 976 -7.69 -9.30 -14.04
C LEU A 976 -8.05 -7.86 -14.41
N TYR A 977 -7.06 -7.03 -14.75
CA TYR A 977 -7.27 -5.66 -15.21
C TYR A 977 -8.21 -5.60 -16.43
N ALA A 978 -8.07 -6.53 -17.38
CA ALA A 978 -8.93 -6.61 -18.55
C ALA A 978 -10.41 -6.83 -18.20
N THR A 979 -10.73 -7.47 -17.06
CA THR A 979 -12.12 -7.68 -16.63
C THR A 979 -12.81 -6.41 -16.16
N GLY A 980 -12.07 -5.47 -15.57
CA GLY A 980 -12.64 -4.30 -14.89
C GLY A 980 -13.28 -4.58 -13.53
N ASN A 981 -13.12 -5.78 -12.98
CA ASN A 981 -13.63 -6.21 -11.68
C ASN A 981 -12.48 -6.64 -10.75
N ASN A 982 -12.72 -6.59 -9.43
CA ASN A 982 -11.80 -7.02 -8.38
C ASN A 982 -10.37 -6.46 -8.53
N LEU A 983 -10.26 -5.21 -8.98
CA LEU A 983 -8.98 -4.58 -9.30
C LEU A 983 -8.09 -4.34 -8.07
N ASP A 984 -8.68 -4.36 -6.87
CA ASP A 984 -7.99 -4.39 -5.59
C ASP A 984 -6.93 -5.50 -5.51
N LEU A 985 -7.21 -6.66 -6.12
CA LEU A 985 -6.28 -7.79 -6.10
C LEU A 985 -4.99 -7.53 -6.91
N ILE A 986 -4.99 -6.55 -7.82
CA ILE A 986 -3.74 -6.09 -8.47
C ILE A 986 -2.81 -5.49 -7.42
N ASN A 987 -3.34 -4.85 -6.39
CA ASN A 987 -2.58 -4.21 -5.33
C ASN A 987 -2.21 -5.17 -4.19
N THR A 988 -3.09 -6.13 -3.86
CA THR A 988 -2.91 -7.03 -2.71
C THR A 988 -2.17 -8.34 -3.04
N TYR A 989 -2.06 -8.75 -4.31
CA TYR A 989 -1.27 -9.93 -4.69
C TYR A 989 0.20 -9.59 -5.01
N LEU A 990 1.14 -10.25 -4.32
CA LEU A 990 2.58 -10.03 -4.50
C LEU A 990 3.38 -11.33 -4.64
N ILE A 991 4.61 -11.19 -5.11
CA ILE A 991 5.60 -12.28 -5.12
C ILE A 991 6.36 -12.24 -3.80
N ILE A 992 6.26 -13.30 -3.01
CA ILE A 992 7.26 -13.60 -1.96
C ILE A 992 8.30 -14.51 -2.59
N GLY A 993 9.42 -13.93 -3.00
CA GLY A 993 10.45 -14.58 -3.81
C GLY A 993 11.11 -13.62 -4.80
N ASP A 994 11.97 -14.18 -5.65
CA ASP A 994 12.68 -13.45 -6.69
C ASP A 994 11.82 -13.39 -7.99
N PRO A 995 11.43 -12.20 -8.48
CA PRO A 995 10.63 -12.04 -9.69
C PRO A 995 11.38 -12.42 -10.98
N ALA A 996 12.72 -12.45 -10.98
CA ALA A 996 13.54 -12.95 -12.09
C ALA A 996 13.68 -14.48 -12.08
N LEU A 997 13.09 -15.18 -11.09
CA LEU A 997 13.11 -16.64 -10.99
C LEU A 997 12.64 -17.30 -12.29
N ARG A 998 13.47 -18.19 -12.83
CA ARG A 998 13.17 -18.98 -14.03
C ARG A 998 12.53 -20.31 -13.66
N MET A 999 11.30 -20.52 -14.13
CA MET A 999 10.58 -21.78 -14.01
C MET A 999 11.18 -22.82 -14.96
N PRO A 1000 11.46 -24.06 -14.51
CA PRO A 1000 12.04 -25.12 -15.31
C PRO A 1000 10.98 -25.80 -16.20
N ILE A 1001 10.25 -25.00 -16.99
CA ILE A 1001 9.29 -25.51 -17.97
C ILE A 1001 10.03 -25.82 -19.28
N GLY A 1002 9.88 -27.06 -19.78
CA GLY A 1002 10.49 -27.46 -21.04
C GLY A 1002 9.98 -26.59 -22.18
N SER A 1003 10.86 -26.12 -23.07
CA SER A 1003 10.45 -25.39 -24.27
C SER A 1003 9.55 -26.29 -25.11
N THR A 1004 8.26 -25.97 -25.22
CA THR A 1004 7.42 -26.52 -26.28
C THR A 1004 8.10 -26.18 -27.62
N PRO A 1005 8.42 -27.16 -28.47
CA PRO A 1005 8.85 -26.86 -29.83
C PRO A 1005 7.65 -26.21 -30.53
N GLY A 1006 7.64 -24.89 -30.63
CA GLY A 1006 6.75 -24.22 -31.57
C GLY A 1006 7.01 -24.79 -32.97
N PRO A 1007 5.99 -24.86 -33.85
CA PRO A 1007 6.22 -25.27 -35.23
C PRO A 1007 7.26 -24.34 -35.85
N THR A 1008 8.44 -24.87 -36.10
CA THR A 1008 9.51 -24.16 -36.81
C THR A 1008 8.91 -23.65 -38.12
N PRO A 1009 8.90 -22.33 -38.39
CA PRO A 1009 8.61 -21.86 -39.72
C PRO A 1009 9.70 -22.44 -40.61
N THR A 1010 9.34 -23.38 -41.48
CA THR A 1010 10.21 -23.85 -42.55
C THR A 1010 10.41 -22.68 -43.50
N LEU A 1011 11.43 -21.87 -43.21
CA LEU A 1011 11.99 -20.94 -44.17
C LEU A 1011 12.55 -21.78 -45.33
N GLY A 1012 11.91 -21.65 -46.49
CA GLY A 1012 12.43 -22.18 -47.75
C GLY A 1012 13.83 -21.61 -48.03
N PRO A 1013 14.67 -22.34 -48.79
CA PRO A 1013 16.07 -21.99 -48.94
C PRO A 1013 16.21 -20.73 -49.80
N SER A 1014 16.68 -19.63 -49.21
CA SER A 1014 17.15 -18.47 -49.96
C SER A 1014 18.61 -18.17 -49.63
N GLY A 1015 19.47 -18.38 -50.63
CA GLY A 1015 20.65 -17.57 -50.93
C GLY A 1015 21.80 -17.55 -49.91
N THR A 1016 22.88 -18.25 -50.24
CA THR A 1016 24.23 -18.06 -49.71
C THR A 1016 24.76 -16.63 -49.87
N PRO A 1017 25.44 -16.09 -48.83
CA PRO A 1017 26.60 -15.21 -49.03
C PRO A 1017 27.88 -15.82 -48.43
N GLY A 1018 29.01 -15.53 -49.07
CA GLY A 1018 30.34 -16.11 -48.83
C GLY A 1018 31.09 -15.62 -47.56
N PRO A 1019 32.34 -16.06 -47.38
CA PRO A 1019 32.96 -16.19 -46.06
C PRO A 1019 33.80 -14.97 -45.66
N THR A 1020 33.79 -14.63 -44.37
CA THR A 1020 34.81 -13.78 -43.75
C THR A 1020 35.25 -14.32 -42.38
N SER A 1021 36.48 -14.83 -42.39
CA SER A 1021 37.54 -14.82 -41.35
C SER A 1021 37.17 -14.94 -39.86
N THR A 1022 37.48 -16.11 -39.33
CA THR A 1022 37.83 -16.39 -37.92
C THR A 1022 39.25 -15.93 -37.57
N PRO A 1023 39.50 -15.58 -36.30
CA PRO A 1023 40.78 -15.86 -35.66
C PRO A 1023 40.62 -16.84 -34.49
N THR A 1024 41.36 -17.93 -34.59
CA THR A 1024 41.65 -18.96 -33.59
C THR A 1024 42.55 -18.48 -32.45
N VAL A 1025 42.23 -18.87 -31.22
CA VAL A 1025 43.14 -19.20 -30.09
C VAL A 1025 42.34 -20.20 -29.24
N GLY A 1026 42.77 -21.39 -28.80
CA GLY A 1026 44.08 -21.97 -28.54
C GLY A 1026 43.97 -22.68 -27.17
N VAL A 1027 43.77 -24.00 -27.17
CA VAL A 1027 43.54 -24.85 -25.97
C VAL A 1027 44.85 -25.17 -25.25
N THR A 1028 44.84 -25.19 -23.91
CA THR A 1028 45.72 -26.05 -23.07
C THR A 1028 45.03 -26.43 -21.75
N PRO A 1029 44.98 -27.73 -21.36
CA PRO A 1029 44.48 -28.18 -20.06
C PRO A 1029 45.61 -28.67 -19.12
N GLY A 1030 45.39 -28.59 -17.80
CA GLY A 1030 46.28 -29.15 -16.77
C GLY A 1030 45.71 -28.97 -15.35
N PRO A 1031 46.17 -29.73 -14.34
CA PRO A 1031 45.32 -30.73 -13.66
C PRO A 1031 45.04 -30.50 -12.15
N SER A 1032 44.13 -31.32 -11.61
CA SER A 1032 43.75 -31.45 -10.19
C SER A 1032 44.90 -31.67 -9.19
N PRO A 1033 44.66 -31.38 -7.90
CA PRO A 1033 44.73 -32.46 -6.89
C PRO A 1033 43.74 -32.35 -5.71
N THR A 1034 43.29 -33.50 -5.18
CA THR A 1034 42.87 -33.76 -3.77
C THR A 1034 44.12 -34.09 -2.91
N PRO A 1035 44.14 -34.33 -1.56
CA PRO A 1035 43.05 -34.68 -0.62
C PRO A 1035 43.17 -34.14 0.85
N GLY A 1036 42.21 -34.48 1.74
CA GLY A 1036 42.47 -34.74 3.19
C GLY A 1036 41.62 -34.00 4.24
N PRO A 1037 41.56 -34.47 5.52
CA PRO A 1037 40.31 -34.86 6.20
C PRO A 1037 39.91 -34.08 7.49
N SER A 1038 38.65 -34.29 7.93
CA SER A 1038 37.99 -34.25 9.28
C SER A 1038 38.75 -33.68 10.50
N PRO A 1039 38.10 -33.02 11.51
CA PRO A 1039 37.07 -33.68 12.36
C PRO A 1039 35.97 -32.81 13.04
N THR A 1040 34.90 -33.47 13.49
CA THR A 1040 33.90 -33.08 14.51
C THR A 1040 34.52 -32.90 15.92
N PRO A 1041 33.92 -32.12 16.85
CA PRO A 1041 33.06 -32.74 17.89
C PRO A 1041 31.92 -31.85 18.50
N GLY A 1042 30.74 -32.48 18.67
CA GLY A 1042 29.93 -32.59 19.90
C GLY A 1042 29.42 -31.38 20.71
N ALA A 1043 28.10 -31.35 21.00
CA ALA A 1043 27.54 -31.03 22.33
C ALA A 1043 26.03 -31.38 22.48
N THR A 1044 25.77 -32.33 23.39
CA THR A 1044 24.66 -32.53 24.36
C THR A 1044 23.21 -31.99 24.15
N PRO A 1045 22.18 -32.77 24.56
CA PRO A 1045 20.78 -32.40 24.48
C PRO A 1045 20.30 -31.68 25.76
N ARG A 1046 19.42 -30.67 25.63
CA ARG A 1046 18.60 -30.17 26.74
C ARG A 1046 17.12 -30.39 26.46
N LYS A 1047 16.46 -30.93 27.48
CA LYS A 1047 15.05 -31.29 27.56
C LYS A 1047 14.17 -30.05 27.49
N SER A 1048 13.19 -30.08 26.60
CA SER A 1048 12.08 -29.14 26.52
C SER A 1048 11.05 -29.43 27.62
N VAL A 1049 10.64 -28.40 28.34
CA VAL A 1049 9.51 -28.41 29.28
C VAL A 1049 8.32 -27.81 28.54
N TYR A 1050 7.23 -28.57 28.44
CA TYR A 1050 5.94 -28.18 27.89
C TYR A 1050 5.25 -27.15 28.79
N LEU A 1051 4.72 -26.07 28.20
CA LEU A 1051 3.66 -25.22 28.77
C LEU A 1051 2.66 -24.88 27.64
N PRO A 1052 1.34 -24.92 27.89
CA PRO A 1052 0.33 -25.07 26.85
C PRO A 1052 -0.16 -23.74 26.25
N LEU A 1053 -0.54 -23.88 24.98
CA LEU A 1053 -1.22 -22.96 24.07
C LEU A 1053 -2.35 -22.14 24.71
N ILE A 1054 -2.27 -20.81 24.53
CA ILE A 1054 -3.40 -19.88 24.66
C ILE A 1054 -3.99 -19.70 23.25
N ARG A 1055 -5.31 -19.85 23.16
CA ARG A 1055 -6.10 -19.69 21.93
C ARG A 1055 -6.03 -18.24 21.45
N GLY A 1056 -5.68 -18.04 20.19
CA GLY A 1056 -6.04 -16.82 19.46
C GLY A 1056 -7.44 -17.00 18.91
N ASP A 1057 -8.39 -16.26 19.48
CA ASP A 1057 -9.63 -15.89 18.78
C ASP A 1057 -9.33 -14.53 18.15
N HIS A 1058 -9.15 -14.50 16.83
CA HIS A 1058 -9.31 -13.34 15.95
C HIS A 1058 -9.63 -13.85 14.55
#